data_AF-A0A6A5H498-F1
#
_entry.id   AF-A0A6A5H498-F1
#
_cell.length_a   1.000
_cell.length_b   1.000
_cell.length_c   1.000
_cell.angle_alpha   90.00
_cell.angle_beta   90.00
_cell.angle_gamma   90.00
#
_symmetry.space_group_name_H-M   'P 1'
#
loop_
_entity.id
_entity.type
_entity.pdbx_description
1 polymer ?
#
loop_
_entity_poly.entity_id
_entity_poly.type
_entity_poly.pdbx_seq_one_letter_code
_entity_poly.pdbx_strand_id
1 'polypeptide(L)'
;MDEKATKSAFELSQKAVHYDQGKKYEEAIFCYTEAGNQLLKLVQEKRCLPIFRKNVMECINRAEFLKENIDNLQRQYPPSNDDISHNVEFLMIKASVLQNYGNRLEESRSLYENVVEQCLGVSRNSNLSQETLKKLRQIAESALKCIEELVTLKNKVTEVELLLPEVPVDDLSKLVFNDHKTPSPSTSQPFKSPTHQVVPPSPSNSQKFTKEELDVLSTTSNINNKLYVPFHSYDKVGEFKSQNGKFTDPDGKIGLTQKQRLKLKGWKRVSELFENPTIISSIDCHTIRQTVISDCSFISSLSIAALYEKRFKKQLVTSIIHPQDANGNPIYNPAGKYMIKFHINGVWRKVVIDDYFPVDENNRMMCSQTENKGELWVSLLEKAYMKVMGGYDFPGSNSNIDLNALTGWIPERIELNESSKADPDAIFRKLFDRFHRGDCLITLATGKMSAEMQKRSGLVETHAYAVIDIRSVENKRLLKVKNPWTHSRWKGNFSDKDKLNWTAKMKNALSFDPEVAAGKDDGIFWIDYESVRHFFDVIYVNWKLELFPFTSVYHATWKQEMGPIRDVYTVGDNPQYTLTVNVGQKTTAAAVWILLTRHITAIDDFAVNKEFITLIVYETGQKIYIPTNPRPISDGVRINSPLYLCQLLNTKPGVTTYTLVVAQYEKTNTINYSLRVFSTTDVKLEPIMLPYSISKTIRGNWDGSEKHPIMKLVLHSKSDDIALFMELKAPKQFCIALEMKQHLSDRTVFLETKSSGAYRPGYTVLTLEKVPAGTYYIKASTYTAGDKGPFILRIDSSCKFELETIKI
;
A
#
# COMPACT_ATOMS: atom_id res chain seq x y z
N MET A 1 46.15 -16.03 -7.40
CA MET A 1 45.29 -16.90 -6.59
C MET A 1 44.87 -16.13 -5.36
N ASP A 2 43.62 -16.24 -4.93
CA ASP A 2 43.18 -15.64 -3.67
C ASP A 2 43.28 -16.67 -2.54
N GLU A 3 44.48 -16.74 -1.94
CA GLU A 3 44.79 -17.70 -0.88
C GLU A 3 43.93 -17.48 0.37
N LYS A 4 43.57 -16.23 0.67
CA LYS A 4 42.75 -15.87 1.82
C LYS A 4 41.30 -16.35 1.66
N ALA A 5 40.69 -16.09 0.50
CA ALA A 5 39.33 -16.54 0.21
C ALA A 5 39.24 -18.06 0.09
N THR A 6 40.27 -18.70 -0.50
CA THR A 6 40.35 -20.16 -0.61
C THR A 6 40.47 -20.81 0.77
N LYS A 7 41.29 -20.24 1.67
CA LYS A 7 41.43 -20.71 3.06
C LYS A 7 40.13 -20.55 3.86
N SER A 8 39.44 -19.42 3.74
CA SER A 8 38.14 -19.18 4.39
C SER A 8 37.09 -20.21 3.98
N ALA A 9 36.97 -20.51 2.70
CA ALA A 9 36.02 -21.50 2.21
C ALA A 9 36.38 -22.93 2.69
N PHE A 10 37.67 -23.23 2.84
CA PHE A 10 38.14 -24.50 3.40
C PHE A 10 37.83 -24.62 4.89
N GLU A 11 38.04 -23.58 5.68
CA GLU A 11 37.66 -23.54 7.10
C GLU A 11 36.14 -23.76 7.28
N LEU A 12 35.32 -23.17 6.40
CA LEU A 12 33.87 -23.38 6.43
C LEU A 12 33.49 -24.82 6.05
N SER A 13 34.19 -25.43 5.08
CA SER A 13 34.00 -26.84 4.73
C SER A 13 34.37 -27.80 5.87
N GLN A 14 35.43 -27.49 6.64
CA GLN A 14 35.81 -28.28 7.82
C GLN A 14 34.74 -28.19 8.92
N LYS A 15 34.18 -26.99 9.14
CA LYS A 15 33.05 -26.82 10.08
C LYS A 15 31.81 -27.57 9.63
N ALA A 16 31.54 -27.59 8.32
CA ALA A 16 30.44 -28.38 7.75
C ALA A 16 30.60 -29.87 8.05
N VAL A 17 31.81 -30.43 7.85
CA VAL A 17 32.13 -31.82 8.20
C VAL A 17 31.97 -32.08 9.70
N HIS A 18 32.40 -31.14 10.55
CA HIS A 18 32.24 -31.25 11.99
C HIS A 18 30.76 -31.30 12.41
N TYR A 19 29.91 -30.43 11.86
CA TYR A 19 28.48 -30.45 12.14
C TYR A 19 27.79 -31.70 11.59
N ASP A 20 28.19 -32.17 10.41
CA ASP A 20 27.68 -33.40 9.78
C ASP A 20 28.01 -34.63 10.64
N GLN A 21 29.26 -34.77 11.09
CA GLN A 21 29.68 -35.84 12.00
C GLN A 21 29.02 -35.72 13.38
N GLY A 22 28.79 -34.48 13.84
CA GLY A 22 28.06 -34.16 15.06
C GLY A 22 26.53 -34.32 14.95
N LYS A 23 26.02 -34.78 13.80
CA LYS A 23 24.59 -34.99 13.51
C LYS A 23 23.73 -33.72 13.62
N LYS A 24 24.36 -32.56 13.46
CA LYS A 24 23.74 -31.23 13.42
C LYS A 24 23.50 -30.85 11.97
N TYR A 25 22.51 -31.51 11.37
CA TYR A 25 22.35 -31.54 9.92
C TYR A 25 21.96 -30.18 9.33
N GLU A 26 21.22 -29.33 10.06
CA GLU A 26 20.83 -27.99 9.59
C GLU A 26 22.03 -27.05 9.48
N GLU A 27 22.91 -27.08 10.50
CA GLU A 27 24.15 -26.31 10.55
C GLU A 27 25.17 -26.79 9.51
N ALA A 28 25.25 -28.12 9.32
CA ALA A 28 26.06 -28.74 8.29
C ALA A 28 25.59 -28.32 6.89
N ILE A 29 24.28 -28.35 6.62
CA ILE A 29 23.69 -27.94 5.35
C ILE A 29 24.05 -26.49 5.01
N PHE A 30 23.92 -25.59 5.99
CA PHE A 30 24.28 -24.18 5.81
C PHE A 30 25.76 -24.04 5.43
N CYS A 31 26.66 -24.65 6.21
CA CYS A 31 28.11 -24.54 6.00
C CYS A 31 28.55 -25.18 4.68
N TYR A 32 28.01 -26.34 4.30
CA TYR A 32 28.34 -26.99 3.03
C TYR A 32 27.85 -26.19 1.82
N THR A 33 26.62 -25.66 1.88
CA THR A 33 26.06 -24.84 0.80
C THR A 33 26.92 -23.61 0.58
N GLU A 34 27.30 -22.94 1.66
CA GLU A 34 28.07 -21.70 1.59
C GLU A 34 29.53 -21.95 1.19
N ALA A 35 30.19 -22.97 1.72
CA ALA A 35 31.55 -23.36 1.31
C ALA A 35 31.58 -23.73 -0.18
N GLY A 36 30.58 -24.46 -0.66
CA GLY A 36 30.41 -24.80 -2.07
C GLY A 36 30.25 -23.57 -2.96
N ASN A 37 29.40 -22.61 -2.56
CA ASN A 37 29.18 -21.37 -3.29
C ASN A 37 30.43 -20.49 -3.35
N GLN A 38 31.16 -20.34 -2.23
CA GLN A 38 32.39 -19.56 -2.18
C GLN A 38 33.48 -20.17 -3.08
N LEU A 39 33.67 -21.50 -3.01
CA LEU A 39 34.63 -22.19 -3.86
C LEU A 39 34.21 -22.14 -5.34
N LEU A 40 32.91 -22.28 -5.66
CA LEU A 40 32.40 -22.20 -7.03
C LEU A 40 32.67 -20.82 -7.65
N LYS A 41 32.44 -19.75 -6.89
CA LYS A 41 32.75 -18.38 -7.31
C LYS A 41 34.24 -18.20 -7.60
N LEU A 42 35.11 -18.69 -6.71
CA LEU A 42 36.57 -18.64 -6.92
C LEU A 42 37.04 -19.43 -8.15
N VAL A 43 36.40 -20.58 -8.44
CA VAL A 43 36.69 -21.38 -9.63
C VAL A 43 36.23 -20.65 -10.90
N GLN A 44 35.04 -20.04 -10.90
CA GLN A 44 34.48 -19.31 -12.04
C GLN A 44 35.31 -18.07 -12.38
N GLU A 45 35.80 -17.36 -11.36
CA GLU A 45 36.66 -16.19 -11.51
C GLU A 45 38.12 -16.55 -11.84
N LYS A 46 38.47 -17.84 -11.99
CA LYS A 46 39.83 -18.36 -12.19
C LYS A 46 40.81 -17.93 -11.08
N ARG A 47 40.31 -17.71 -9.87
CA ARG A 47 41.08 -17.24 -8.70
C ARG A 47 41.59 -18.35 -7.80
N CYS A 48 41.20 -19.61 -8.04
CA CYS A 48 41.73 -20.80 -7.40
C CYS A 48 42.09 -21.88 -8.42
N LEU A 49 42.87 -22.89 -7.99
CA LEU A 49 43.30 -23.99 -8.86
C LEU A 49 42.11 -24.87 -9.30
N PRO A 50 42.09 -25.37 -10.55
CA PRO A 50 41.03 -26.26 -11.05
C PRO A 50 40.81 -27.53 -10.22
N ILE A 51 41.81 -27.95 -9.44
CA ILE A 51 41.74 -29.11 -8.53
C ILE A 51 40.65 -28.97 -7.47
N PHE A 52 40.27 -27.74 -7.11
CA PHE A 52 39.22 -27.46 -6.12
C PHE A 52 37.79 -27.66 -6.65
N ARG A 53 37.61 -27.93 -7.96
CA ARG A 53 36.30 -28.31 -8.54
C ARG A 53 35.74 -29.56 -7.89
N LYS A 54 36.59 -30.50 -7.51
CA LYS A 54 36.18 -31.71 -6.80
C LYS A 54 35.56 -31.37 -5.44
N ASN A 55 36.20 -30.48 -4.68
CA ASN A 55 35.73 -30.04 -3.38
C ASN A 55 34.42 -29.24 -3.46
N VAL A 56 34.21 -28.46 -4.53
CA VAL A 56 32.91 -27.79 -4.82
C VAL A 56 31.81 -28.83 -4.95
N MET A 57 32.03 -29.85 -5.79
CA MET A 57 31.05 -30.92 -6.00
C MET A 57 30.80 -31.72 -4.73
N GLU A 58 31.83 -32.02 -3.94
CA GLU A 58 31.67 -32.73 -2.66
C GLU A 58 30.81 -31.95 -1.66
N CYS A 59 31.03 -30.63 -1.53
CA CYS A 59 30.23 -29.79 -0.63
C CYS A 59 28.77 -29.67 -1.08
N ILE A 60 28.54 -29.41 -2.37
CA ILE A 60 27.19 -29.25 -2.93
C ILE A 60 26.42 -30.57 -2.85
N ASN A 61 27.01 -31.67 -3.31
CA ASN A 61 26.37 -32.99 -3.29
C ASN A 61 26.06 -33.44 -1.86
N ARG A 62 26.95 -33.17 -0.89
CA ARG A 62 26.70 -33.51 0.51
C ARG A 62 25.59 -32.64 1.12
N ALA A 63 25.54 -31.34 0.82
CA ALA A 63 24.45 -30.47 1.25
C ALA A 63 23.09 -30.93 0.69
N GLU A 64 23.05 -31.31 -0.59
CA GLU A 64 21.83 -31.81 -1.24
C GLU A 64 21.40 -33.15 -0.64
N PHE A 65 22.33 -34.08 -0.46
CA PHE A 65 22.06 -35.35 0.22
C PHE A 65 21.47 -35.15 1.62
N LEU A 66 22.07 -34.25 2.42
CA LEU A 66 21.57 -33.96 3.77
C LEU A 66 20.18 -33.31 3.73
N LYS A 67 19.91 -32.38 2.79
CA LYS A 67 18.58 -31.74 2.62
C LYS A 67 17.50 -32.76 2.26
N GLU A 68 17.79 -33.68 1.35
CA GLU A 68 16.83 -34.70 0.91
C GLU A 68 16.52 -35.73 2.01
N ASN A 69 17.47 -35.99 2.91
CA ASN A 69 17.36 -37.02 3.93
C ASN A 69 17.15 -36.46 5.34
N ILE A 70 16.97 -35.15 5.51
CA ILE A 70 16.97 -34.49 6.82
C ILE A 70 15.90 -35.04 7.76
N ASP A 71 14.67 -35.24 7.26
CA ASP A 71 13.55 -35.75 8.07
C ASP A 71 13.78 -37.19 8.55
N ASN A 72 14.43 -38.01 7.72
CA ASN A 72 14.77 -39.39 8.08
C ASN A 72 15.95 -39.43 9.06
N LEU A 73 16.97 -38.61 8.82
CA LEU A 73 18.16 -38.51 9.66
C LEU A 73 17.84 -37.95 11.06
N GLN A 74 16.95 -36.95 11.15
CA GLN A 74 16.48 -36.38 12.42
C GLN A 74 15.58 -37.35 13.20
N ARG A 75 14.80 -38.21 12.52
CA ARG A 75 14.04 -39.29 13.19
C ARG A 75 14.93 -40.41 13.72
N GLN A 76 15.98 -40.76 12.98
CA GLN A 76 16.90 -41.84 13.34
C GLN A 76 17.93 -41.42 14.40
N TYR A 77 18.28 -40.13 14.42
CA TYR A 77 19.20 -39.54 15.39
C TYR A 77 18.62 -38.19 15.85
N PRO A 78 17.75 -38.19 16.86
CA PRO A 78 17.16 -36.95 17.38
C PRO A 78 18.26 -36.02 17.92
N PRO A 79 18.11 -34.69 17.75
CA PRO A 79 19.10 -33.73 18.20
C PRO A 79 19.32 -33.88 19.71
N SER A 80 20.58 -33.95 20.15
CA SER A 80 20.87 -33.98 21.59
C SER A 80 20.44 -32.65 22.21
N ASN A 81 19.71 -32.70 23.33
CA ASN A 81 19.45 -31.49 24.09
C ASN A 81 20.77 -30.92 24.62
N ASP A 82 20.97 -29.65 24.23
CA ASP A 82 21.87 -28.62 24.74
C ASP A 82 23.38 -28.70 24.46
N ASP A 83 23.84 -27.65 23.77
CA ASP A 83 24.94 -26.83 24.26
C ASP A 83 24.79 -25.41 23.69
N ILE A 84 24.39 -24.45 24.53
CA ILE A 84 24.23 -23.03 24.19
C ILE A 84 25.49 -22.51 23.48
N SER A 85 26.69 -22.98 23.87
CA SER A 85 27.97 -22.60 23.26
C SER A 85 27.97 -22.85 21.75
N HIS A 86 27.38 -23.96 21.30
CA HIS A 86 27.35 -24.32 19.89
C HIS A 86 26.35 -23.47 19.08
N ASN A 87 25.22 -23.09 19.67
CA ASN A 87 24.24 -22.23 18.99
C ASN A 87 24.83 -20.84 18.74
N VAL A 88 25.46 -20.25 19.76
CA VAL A 88 26.12 -18.94 19.60
C VAL A 88 27.31 -19.00 18.64
N GLU A 89 28.07 -20.10 18.62
CA GLU A 89 29.14 -20.32 17.63
C GLU A 89 28.62 -20.41 16.19
N PHE A 90 27.49 -21.09 15.98
CA PHE A 90 26.87 -21.17 14.66
C PHE A 90 26.33 -19.81 14.20
N LEU A 91 25.68 -19.06 15.09
CA LEU A 91 25.22 -17.71 14.80
C LEU A 91 26.38 -16.76 14.48
N MET A 92 27.53 -16.90 15.14
CA MET A 92 28.76 -16.18 14.80
C MET A 92 29.24 -16.50 13.38
N ILE A 93 29.23 -17.78 12.98
CA ILE A 93 29.61 -18.19 11.62
C ILE A 93 28.64 -17.59 10.60
N LYS A 94 27.34 -17.68 10.85
CA LYS A 94 26.31 -17.14 9.98
C LYS A 94 26.44 -15.62 9.83
N ALA A 95 26.67 -14.90 10.93
CA ALA A 95 26.91 -13.45 10.91
C ALA A 95 28.15 -13.08 10.10
N SER A 96 29.27 -13.81 10.29
CA SER A 96 30.52 -13.60 9.55
C SER A 96 30.39 -13.87 8.05
N VAL A 97 29.64 -14.91 7.67
CA VAL A 97 29.31 -15.18 6.27
C VAL A 97 28.53 -14.01 5.67
N LEU A 98 27.47 -13.54 6.35
CA LEU A 98 26.66 -12.41 5.89
C LEU A 98 27.44 -11.10 5.80
N GLN A 99 28.43 -10.89 6.67
CA GLN A 99 29.33 -9.72 6.62
C GLN A 99 30.13 -9.65 5.32
N ASN A 100 30.48 -10.80 4.72
CA ASN A 100 31.19 -10.84 3.44
C ASN A 100 30.28 -10.51 2.25
N TYR A 101 28.96 -10.57 2.42
CA TYR A 101 27.99 -10.12 1.44
C TYR A 101 27.63 -8.66 1.74
N GLY A 102 28.33 -7.71 1.09
CA GLY A 102 28.25 -6.28 1.41
C GLY A 102 26.84 -5.65 1.40
N ASN A 103 25.83 -6.31 0.82
CA ASN A 103 24.42 -5.89 0.85
C ASN A 103 23.62 -6.45 2.04
N ARG A 104 24.23 -7.23 2.94
CA ARG A 104 23.60 -7.89 4.10
C ARG A 104 24.27 -7.55 5.43
N LEU A 105 24.92 -6.38 5.51
CA LEU A 105 25.62 -5.92 6.72
C LEU A 105 24.67 -5.71 7.91
N GLU A 106 23.43 -5.25 7.68
CA GLU A 106 22.39 -5.10 8.72
C GLU A 106 21.98 -6.45 9.30
N GLU A 107 21.79 -7.46 8.46
CA GLU A 107 21.45 -8.83 8.91
C GLU A 107 22.60 -9.48 9.67
N SER A 108 23.84 -9.27 9.20
CA SER A 108 25.05 -9.68 9.92
C SER A 108 25.12 -9.04 11.31
N ARG A 109 24.88 -7.73 11.41
CA ARG A 109 24.86 -6.99 12.68
C ARG A 109 23.80 -7.53 13.64
N SER A 110 22.57 -7.73 13.17
CA SER A 110 21.47 -8.25 13.98
C SER A 110 21.78 -9.64 14.55
N LEU A 111 22.46 -10.50 13.77
CA LEU A 111 22.92 -11.80 14.25
C LEU A 111 24.02 -11.69 15.32
N TYR A 112 24.97 -10.78 15.18
CA TYR A 112 25.96 -10.52 16.24
C TYR A 112 25.32 -9.96 17.51
N GLU A 113 24.34 -9.08 17.40
CA GLU A 113 23.57 -8.56 18.55
C GLU A 113 22.83 -9.71 19.25
N ASN A 114 22.21 -10.61 18.49
CA ASN A 114 21.56 -11.80 19.03
C ASN A 114 22.53 -12.73 19.78
N VAL A 115 23.75 -12.91 19.28
CA VAL A 115 24.80 -13.67 19.98
C VAL A 115 25.13 -13.04 21.33
N VAL A 116 25.30 -11.71 21.37
CA VAL A 116 25.59 -10.99 22.63
C VAL A 116 24.44 -11.15 23.63
N GLU A 117 23.19 -10.98 23.18
CA GLU A 117 22.01 -11.17 24.03
C GLU A 117 21.92 -12.59 24.60
N GLN A 118 22.15 -13.62 23.77
CA GLN A 118 22.13 -15.01 24.22
C GLN A 118 23.26 -15.31 25.22
N CYS A 119 24.50 -14.84 24.96
CA CYS A 119 25.62 -15.00 25.89
C CYS A 119 25.35 -14.29 27.24
N LEU A 120 24.79 -13.07 27.21
CA LEU A 120 24.44 -12.31 28.41
C LEU A 120 23.30 -12.95 29.20
N GLY A 121 22.25 -13.42 28.51
CA GLY A 121 21.12 -14.09 29.14
C GLY A 121 21.53 -15.35 29.90
N VAL A 122 22.47 -16.12 29.32
CA VAL A 122 22.95 -17.38 29.90
C VAL A 122 23.95 -17.16 31.03
N SER A 123 24.72 -16.06 30.99
CA SER A 123 25.63 -15.67 32.08
C SER A 123 24.92 -15.32 33.40
N ARG A 124 23.60 -15.12 33.39
CA ARG A 124 22.77 -14.86 34.58
C ARG A 124 22.35 -16.14 35.32
N ASN A 125 22.63 -17.33 34.76
CA ASN A 125 22.32 -18.63 35.38
C ASN A 125 23.51 -19.15 36.20
N SER A 126 23.29 -19.46 37.48
CA SER A 126 24.34 -19.75 38.49
C SER A 126 24.92 -21.18 38.46
N ASN A 127 24.54 -22.03 37.50
CA ASN A 127 24.90 -23.45 37.48
C ASN A 127 25.91 -23.86 36.39
N LEU A 128 26.56 -22.92 35.70
CA LEU A 128 27.52 -23.21 34.62
C LEU A 128 28.97 -23.29 35.12
N SER A 129 29.77 -24.16 34.50
CA SER A 129 31.20 -24.26 34.81
C SER A 129 31.94 -22.96 34.48
N GLN A 130 32.99 -22.63 35.24
CA GLN A 130 33.80 -21.44 34.98
C GLN A 130 34.42 -21.42 33.58
N GLU A 131 34.70 -22.60 33.02
CA GLU A 131 35.26 -22.75 31.68
C GLU A 131 34.26 -22.36 30.59
N THR A 132 32.99 -22.78 30.71
CA THR A 132 31.92 -22.42 29.77
C THR A 132 31.59 -20.93 29.83
N LEU A 133 31.56 -20.34 31.03
CA LEU A 133 31.35 -18.90 31.21
C LEU A 133 32.49 -18.07 30.59
N LYS A 134 33.74 -18.56 30.66
CA LYS A 134 34.89 -17.91 30.03
C LYS A 134 34.78 -17.95 28.49
N LYS A 135 34.36 -19.09 27.92
CA LYS A 135 34.13 -19.24 26.47
C LYS A 135 33.00 -18.32 25.97
N LEU A 136 31.87 -18.28 26.66
CA LEU A 136 30.74 -17.41 26.28
C LEU A 136 31.09 -15.91 26.35
N ARG A 137 31.90 -15.50 27.34
CA ARG A 137 32.41 -14.11 27.40
C ARG A 137 33.30 -13.77 26.20
N GLN A 138 34.22 -14.67 25.83
CA GLN A 138 35.09 -14.47 24.67
C GLN A 138 34.28 -14.36 23.36
N ILE A 139 33.22 -15.16 23.21
CA ILE A 139 32.33 -15.11 22.04
C ILE A 139 31.57 -13.76 22.00
N ALA A 140 31.04 -13.31 23.12
CA ALA A 140 30.33 -12.03 23.20
C ALA A 140 31.26 -10.82 22.92
N GLU A 141 32.48 -10.83 23.46
CA GLU A 141 33.50 -9.81 23.17
C GLU A 141 33.87 -9.78 21.69
N SER A 142 34.02 -10.96 21.07
CA SER A 142 34.28 -11.06 19.64
C SER A 142 33.11 -10.54 18.80
N ALA A 143 31.86 -10.83 19.19
CA ALA A 143 30.66 -10.34 18.50
C ALA A 143 30.56 -8.81 18.58
N LEU A 144 30.84 -8.22 19.76
CA LEU A 144 30.87 -6.76 19.95
C LEU A 144 31.92 -6.08 19.07
N LYS A 145 33.12 -6.66 18.98
CA LYS A 145 34.17 -6.15 18.09
C LYS A 145 33.72 -6.19 16.62
N CYS A 146 33.06 -7.26 16.18
CA CYS A 146 32.52 -7.33 14.83
C CYS A 146 31.42 -6.29 14.58
N ILE A 147 30.57 -6.00 15.57
CA ILE A 147 29.56 -4.93 15.48
C ILE A 147 30.24 -3.57 15.30
N GLU A 148 31.32 -3.28 16.04
CA GLU A 148 32.09 -2.03 15.90
C GLU A 148 32.75 -1.91 14.51
N GLU A 149 33.32 -3.00 14.00
CA GLU A 149 33.90 -3.05 12.65
C GLU A 149 32.82 -2.83 11.57
N LEU A 150 31.62 -3.41 11.73
CA LEU A 150 30.49 -3.24 10.82
C LEU A 150 29.96 -1.80 10.82
N VAL A 151 29.90 -1.14 11.99
CA VAL A 151 29.55 0.28 12.09
C VAL A 151 30.59 1.13 11.36
N THR A 152 31.87 0.80 11.50
CA THR A 152 32.97 1.50 10.83
C THR A 152 32.95 1.27 9.30
N LEU A 153 32.66 0.05 8.85
CA LEU A 153 32.49 -0.28 7.42
C LEU A 153 31.28 0.41 6.82
N LYS A 154 30.15 0.46 7.53
CA LYS A 154 28.96 1.21 7.12
C LYS A 154 29.32 2.68 6.89
N ASN A 155 30.05 3.30 7.82
CA ASN A 155 30.52 4.69 7.66
C ASN A 155 31.42 4.89 6.41
N LYS A 156 32.34 3.94 6.13
CA LYS A 156 33.19 3.99 4.93
C LYS A 156 32.41 3.79 3.61
N VAL A 157 31.38 2.94 3.61
CA VAL A 157 30.51 2.74 2.45
C VAL A 157 29.66 3.99 2.20
N THR A 158 29.15 4.62 3.26
CA THR A 158 28.44 5.90 3.18
C THR A 158 29.35 7.01 2.64
N GLU A 159 30.64 7.06 3.03
CA GLU A 159 31.63 8.00 2.48
C GLU A 159 31.89 7.82 0.98
N VAL A 160 31.85 6.60 0.45
CA VAL A 160 32.05 6.32 -0.99
C VAL A 160 30.81 6.65 -1.82
N GLU A 161 29.61 6.46 -1.27
CA GLU A 161 28.34 6.83 -1.93
C GLU A 161 28.10 8.37 -1.95
N LEU A 162 28.81 9.15 -1.12
CA LEU A 162 28.70 10.61 -1.02
C LEU A 162 29.37 11.40 -2.16
N LEU A 163 29.92 10.75 -3.20
CA LEU A 163 30.63 11.39 -4.32
C LEU A 163 29.74 11.81 -5.51
N LEU A 164 28.40 11.91 -5.36
CA LEU A 164 27.47 12.34 -6.42
C LEU A 164 26.62 13.56 -5.99
N PRO A 165 26.33 14.53 -6.88
CA PRO A 165 25.80 15.84 -6.50
C PRO A 165 24.27 15.90 -6.28
N GLU A 166 23.83 16.95 -5.57
CA GLU A 166 22.48 17.13 -5.00
C GLU A 166 21.58 18.21 -5.62
N VAL A 167 20.29 18.11 -5.22
CA VAL A 167 19.07 18.79 -5.67
C VAL A 167 18.84 20.16 -4.96
N PRO A 168 18.31 21.20 -5.64
CA PRO A 168 17.77 22.39 -5.00
C PRO A 168 16.28 22.29 -4.64
N VAL A 169 15.92 22.93 -3.53
CA VAL A 169 14.59 23.11 -2.92
C VAL A 169 13.85 24.31 -3.56
N ASP A 170 12.51 24.37 -3.51
CA ASP A 170 11.82 25.61 -3.10
C ASP A 170 10.31 25.45 -2.80
N ASP A 171 9.94 25.91 -1.60
CA ASP A 171 8.61 26.32 -1.12
C ASP A 171 8.46 27.82 -1.41
N LEU A 172 7.70 28.28 -2.42
CA LEU A 172 7.39 29.73 -2.56
C LEU A 172 6.31 30.10 -3.60
N SER A 173 5.37 29.22 -3.96
CA SER A 173 4.27 29.56 -4.89
C SER A 173 3.18 30.49 -4.31
N LYS A 174 3.46 31.13 -3.16
CA LYS A 174 2.57 32.08 -2.50
C LYS A 174 3.39 33.24 -1.92
N LEU A 175 3.43 34.37 -2.61
CA LEU A 175 3.24 35.74 -2.08
C LEU A 175 3.44 36.77 -3.22
N VAL A 176 2.56 37.77 -3.27
CA VAL A 176 2.53 38.89 -4.25
C VAL A 176 2.86 40.19 -3.50
N PHE A 177 3.67 41.11 -4.05
CA PHE A 177 3.50 42.59 -4.03
C PHE A 177 4.54 43.33 -4.91
N ASN A 178 4.04 44.22 -5.79
CA ASN A 178 4.53 45.39 -6.56
C ASN A 178 6.00 45.66 -6.99
N ASP A 179 6.06 46.33 -8.15
CA ASP A 179 7.17 46.83 -8.99
C ASP A 179 8.40 47.49 -8.31
N HIS A 180 9.62 47.09 -8.72
CA HIS A 180 10.58 47.89 -9.53
C HIS A 180 12.05 47.44 -9.42
N LYS A 181 12.71 47.45 -10.60
CA LYS A 181 14.16 47.58 -10.92
C LYS A 181 15.14 46.43 -10.61
N THR A 182 15.69 45.93 -11.72
CA THR A 182 16.92 45.13 -11.89
C THR A 182 18.19 45.85 -11.36
N PRO A 183 19.16 45.08 -10.83
CA PRO A 183 20.51 45.09 -11.42
C PRO A 183 21.18 43.70 -11.53
N SER A 184 22.25 43.69 -12.31
CA SER A 184 23.13 42.63 -12.86
C SER A 184 23.97 41.83 -11.83
N PRO A 185 24.65 40.73 -12.26
CA PRO A 185 25.14 39.67 -11.38
C PRO A 185 26.56 39.92 -10.86
N SER A 186 26.83 39.49 -9.62
CA SER A 186 28.17 39.34 -9.07
C SER A 186 28.37 37.97 -8.42
N THR A 187 29.45 37.34 -8.83
CA THR A 187 30.15 36.14 -8.35
C THR A 187 30.30 36.04 -6.82
N SER A 188 30.01 34.86 -6.23
CA SER A 188 30.93 34.05 -5.39
C SER A 188 30.25 33.02 -4.46
N GLN A 189 30.82 31.80 -4.49
CA GLN A 189 30.90 30.71 -3.48
C GLN A 189 29.61 30.08 -2.87
N PRO A 190 29.42 28.75 -2.99
CA PRO A 190 28.31 28.04 -2.35
C PRO A 190 28.62 27.67 -0.89
N PHE A 191 27.67 28.02 -0.03
CA PHE A 191 27.54 27.55 1.35
C PHE A 191 27.15 26.05 1.40
N LYS A 192 27.64 25.37 2.44
CA LYS A 192 27.42 23.95 2.75
C LYS A 192 25.98 23.68 3.22
N SER A 193 25.36 22.63 2.70
CA SER A 193 24.14 22.01 3.23
C SER A 193 24.33 20.48 3.33
N PRO A 194 23.87 19.82 4.39
CA PRO A 194 24.12 18.40 4.67
C PRO A 194 23.04 17.50 4.05
N THR A 195 23.46 16.40 3.43
CA THR A 195 22.55 15.45 2.79
C THR A 195 22.53 14.09 3.43
N HIS A 196 21.32 13.75 3.89
CA HIS A 196 20.91 12.45 4.35
C HIS A 196 20.63 11.54 3.15
N GLN A 197 21.39 10.45 3.01
CA GLN A 197 21.08 9.36 2.09
C GLN A 197 19.88 8.54 2.60
N VAL A 198 18.92 8.33 1.71
CA VAL A 198 17.64 7.66 1.94
C VAL A 198 17.79 6.16 1.65
N VAL A 199 17.62 5.35 2.69
CA VAL A 199 17.42 3.89 2.63
C VAL A 199 16.07 3.61 1.96
N PRO A 200 15.94 2.60 1.07
CA PRO A 200 14.64 2.19 0.54
C PRO A 200 13.69 1.87 1.69
N PRO A 201 12.39 2.22 1.62
CA PRO A 201 11.46 2.01 2.72
C PRO A 201 11.36 0.53 3.02
N SER A 202 12.06 0.11 4.07
CA SER A 202 11.69 -1.06 4.84
C SER A 202 10.31 -0.79 5.41
N PRO A 203 9.39 -1.77 5.47
CA PRO A 203 8.09 -1.57 6.09
C PRO A 203 8.32 -1.09 7.53
N SER A 204 8.17 0.22 7.74
CA SER A 204 8.22 0.85 9.04
C SER A 204 6.99 0.36 9.79
N ASN A 205 7.21 -0.72 10.53
CA ASN A 205 6.33 -1.52 11.37
C ASN A 205 6.30 -2.97 10.88
N SER A 206 7.17 -3.79 11.45
CA SER A 206 6.86 -5.19 11.76
C SER A 206 5.69 -5.27 12.77
N GLN A 207 4.58 -4.56 12.51
CA GLN A 207 3.35 -4.76 13.25
C GLN A 207 2.83 -6.12 12.82
N LYS A 208 2.90 -7.08 13.74
CA LYS A 208 2.07 -8.27 13.63
C LYS A 208 0.63 -7.78 13.59
N PHE A 209 -0.07 -8.06 12.50
CA PHE A 209 -1.50 -7.76 12.36
C PHE A 209 -2.25 -8.28 13.59
N THR A 210 -3.24 -7.52 14.06
CA THR A 210 -4.11 -8.01 15.14
C THR A 210 -4.96 -9.20 14.65
N LYS A 211 -5.59 -9.92 15.58
CA LYS A 211 -6.47 -11.04 15.22
C LYS A 211 -7.64 -10.56 14.35
N GLU A 212 -8.17 -9.38 14.64
CA GLU A 212 -9.25 -8.74 13.89
C GLU A 212 -8.81 -8.38 12.47
N GLU A 213 -7.60 -7.82 12.30
CA GLU A 213 -7.04 -7.52 10.99
C GLU A 213 -6.82 -8.80 10.16
N LEU A 214 -6.31 -9.86 10.80
CA LEU A 214 -6.14 -11.16 10.14
C LEU A 214 -7.48 -11.78 9.73
N ASP A 215 -8.53 -11.63 10.54
CA ASP A 215 -9.87 -12.10 10.22
C ASP A 215 -10.46 -11.36 9.01
N VAL A 216 -10.29 -10.04 8.95
CA VAL A 216 -10.67 -9.21 7.79
C VAL A 216 -9.93 -9.70 6.54
N LEU A 217 -8.59 -9.82 6.60
CA LEU A 217 -7.78 -10.22 5.46
C LEU A 217 -8.06 -11.65 5.00
N SER A 218 -8.32 -12.56 5.94
CA SER A 218 -8.72 -13.95 5.67
C SER A 218 -10.08 -13.99 4.96
N THR A 219 -11.08 -13.31 5.51
CA THR A 219 -12.42 -13.21 4.94
C THR A 219 -12.38 -12.63 3.53
N THR A 220 -11.64 -11.54 3.32
CA THR A 220 -11.52 -10.88 2.02
C THR A 220 -10.49 -11.51 1.09
N SER A 221 -9.91 -12.65 1.48
CA SER A 221 -9.17 -13.53 0.56
C SER A 221 -10.09 -14.33 -0.34
N ASN A 222 -11.35 -14.52 0.04
CA ASN A 222 -12.34 -15.12 -0.83
C ASN A 222 -12.96 -14.03 -1.73
N ILE A 223 -12.62 -14.06 -3.02
CA ILE A 223 -13.12 -13.12 -4.03
C ILE A 223 -13.76 -13.96 -5.14
N ASN A 224 -15.03 -13.71 -5.45
CA ASN A 224 -15.78 -14.45 -6.47
C ASN A 224 -15.79 -15.96 -6.22
N ASN A 225 -15.92 -16.37 -4.95
CA ASN A 225 -15.86 -17.76 -4.48
C ASN A 225 -14.51 -18.46 -4.74
N LYS A 226 -13.44 -17.69 -4.97
CA LYS A 226 -12.08 -18.18 -5.21
C LYS A 226 -11.13 -17.62 -4.18
N LEU A 227 -10.15 -18.43 -3.78
CA LEU A 227 -9.23 -18.08 -2.70
C LEU A 227 -7.95 -17.42 -3.25
N TYR A 228 -7.70 -16.18 -2.83
CA TYR A 228 -6.50 -15.41 -3.16
C TYR A 228 -5.82 -14.92 -1.87
N VAL A 229 -4.96 -15.75 -1.30
CA VAL A 229 -4.27 -15.44 -0.04
C VAL A 229 -3.18 -14.36 -0.22
N PRO A 230 -2.78 -13.65 0.86
CA PRO A 230 -1.64 -12.76 0.83
C PRO A 230 -0.37 -13.45 0.32
N PHE A 231 0.43 -12.72 -0.46
CA PHE A 231 1.69 -13.20 -1.04
C PHE A 231 2.81 -13.15 0.02
N HIS A 232 3.52 -14.26 0.21
CA HIS A 232 4.65 -14.37 1.14
C HIS A 232 5.96 -14.68 0.40
N SER A 233 7.11 -14.33 1.00
CA SER A 233 8.42 -14.51 0.36
C SER A 233 8.80 -15.99 0.15
N TYR A 234 8.30 -16.90 0.99
CA TYR A 234 8.54 -18.34 0.85
C TYR A 234 7.73 -19.01 -0.26
N ASP A 235 6.66 -18.37 -0.79
CA ASP A 235 5.88 -18.86 -1.95
C ASP A 235 6.76 -18.95 -3.23
N LYS A 236 7.99 -18.41 -3.20
CA LYS A 236 8.93 -18.44 -4.33
C LYS A 236 9.73 -19.76 -4.45
N VAL A 237 9.71 -20.65 -3.45
CA VAL A 237 10.56 -21.85 -3.40
C VAL A 237 9.78 -23.11 -3.77
N GLY A 238 10.18 -23.82 -4.83
CA GLY A 238 9.69 -25.17 -5.15
C GLY A 238 8.25 -25.30 -5.71
N GLU A 239 7.43 -24.25 -5.62
CA GLU A 239 5.98 -24.31 -5.91
C GLU A 239 5.61 -24.44 -7.40
N PHE A 240 6.59 -24.26 -8.31
CA PHE A 240 6.40 -24.25 -9.77
C PHE A 240 6.78 -25.56 -10.46
N LYS A 241 7.32 -26.54 -9.72
CA LYS A 241 7.57 -27.89 -10.21
C LYS A 241 6.26 -28.67 -10.19
N SER A 242 5.95 -29.37 -11.28
CA SER A 242 4.82 -30.29 -11.27
C SER A 242 5.25 -31.65 -10.75
N GLN A 243 4.47 -32.20 -9.83
CA GLN A 243 4.64 -33.57 -9.34
C GLN A 243 4.02 -34.60 -10.30
N ASN A 244 3.04 -34.20 -11.13
CA ASN A 244 2.33 -35.05 -12.10
C ASN A 244 1.77 -34.22 -13.28
N GLY A 245 2.40 -34.28 -14.46
CA GLY A 245 1.87 -33.66 -15.69
C GLY A 245 1.98 -32.13 -15.74
N LYS A 246 1.23 -31.45 -16.61
CA LYS A 246 1.16 -29.97 -16.64
C LYS A 246 0.10 -29.47 -15.68
N PHE A 247 0.36 -28.36 -15.02
CA PHE A 247 -0.57 -27.72 -14.09
C PHE A 247 -1.85 -27.29 -14.82
N THR A 248 -2.98 -27.49 -14.15
CA THR A 248 -4.29 -27.03 -14.57
C THR A 248 -4.89 -26.24 -13.42
N ASP A 249 -5.47 -25.09 -13.71
CA ASP A 249 -6.05 -24.22 -12.70
C ASP A 249 -7.23 -24.93 -12.01
N PRO A 250 -7.21 -25.12 -10.68
CA PRO A 250 -8.30 -25.78 -9.96
C PRO A 250 -9.63 -25.02 -10.06
N ASP A 251 -9.58 -23.71 -10.32
CA ASP A 251 -10.78 -22.88 -10.51
C ASP A 251 -11.39 -23.01 -11.91
N GLY A 252 -10.76 -23.80 -12.79
CA GLY A 252 -11.20 -24.06 -14.14
C GLY A 252 -10.98 -22.91 -15.14
N LYS A 253 -11.67 -23.00 -16.28
CA LYS A 253 -11.56 -22.03 -17.39
C LYS A 253 -12.31 -20.74 -17.05
N ILE A 254 -11.70 -19.59 -17.37
CA ILE A 254 -12.29 -18.28 -17.13
C ILE A 254 -13.52 -18.06 -18.04
N GLY A 255 -14.55 -17.42 -17.50
CA GLY A 255 -15.73 -17.01 -18.26
C GLY A 255 -15.36 -16.11 -19.44
N LEU A 256 -15.91 -16.39 -20.61
CA LEU A 256 -15.65 -15.64 -21.85
C LEU A 256 -16.77 -14.64 -22.14
N THR A 257 -16.45 -13.54 -22.81
CA THR A 257 -17.46 -12.62 -23.39
C THR A 257 -18.32 -13.34 -24.44
N GLN A 258 -19.51 -12.80 -24.75
CA GLN A 258 -20.33 -13.31 -25.85
C GLN A 258 -19.56 -13.32 -27.19
N LYS A 259 -18.77 -12.27 -27.48
CA LYS A 259 -17.95 -12.16 -28.70
C LYS A 259 -16.87 -13.25 -28.78
N GLN A 260 -16.23 -13.56 -27.65
CA GLN A 260 -15.25 -14.65 -27.57
C GLN A 260 -15.93 -16.01 -27.74
N ARG A 261 -17.07 -16.26 -27.07
CA ARG A 261 -17.81 -17.54 -27.19
C ARG A 261 -18.19 -17.86 -28.62
N LEU A 262 -18.64 -16.87 -29.39
CA LEU A 262 -19.01 -17.05 -30.80
C LEU A 262 -17.83 -17.41 -31.71
N LYS A 263 -16.59 -17.06 -31.33
CA LYS A 263 -15.37 -17.32 -32.11
C LYS A 263 -14.54 -18.45 -31.54
N LEU A 264 -14.94 -19.05 -30.42
CA LEU A 264 -14.15 -20.03 -29.69
C LEU A 264 -14.09 -21.36 -30.46
N LYS A 265 -12.88 -21.75 -30.86
CA LYS A 265 -12.61 -23.13 -31.32
C LYS A 265 -12.31 -24.07 -30.17
N GLY A 266 -11.61 -23.58 -29.15
CA GLY A 266 -11.22 -24.37 -28.00
C GLY A 266 -10.24 -23.65 -27.08
N TRP A 267 -9.74 -24.37 -26.09
CA TRP A 267 -8.69 -23.91 -25.18
C TRP A 267 -7.44 -24.72 -25.45
N LYS A 268 -6.31 -24.05 -25.67
CA LYS A 268 -5.02 -24.69 -25.95
C LYS A 268 -3.95 -24.20 -24.99
N ARG A 269 -2.99 -25.06 -24.66
CA ARG A 269 -1.80 -24.64 -23.91
C ARG A 269 -0.87 -23.83 -24.80
N VAL A 270 -0.06 -22.99 -24.18
CA VAL A 270 1.00 -22.24 -24.87
C VAL A 270 1.90 -23.15 -25.71
N SER A 271 2.28 -24.31 -25.16
CA SER A 271 3.15 -25.27 -25.87
C SER A 271 2.54 -25.90 -27.12
N GLU A 272 1.21 -25.82 -27.28
CA GLU A 272 0.51 -26.30 -28.48
C GLU A 272 0.39 -25.21 -29.56
N LEU A 273 0.68 -23.96 -29.20
CA LEU A 273 0.51 -22.79 -30.05
C LEU A 273 1.86 -22.23 -30.54
N PHE A 274 2.91 -22.37 -29.72
CA PHE A 274 4.21 -21.78 -29.97
C PHE A 274 5.32 -22.79 -29.70
N GLU A 275 6.28 -22.87 -30.62
CA GLU A 275 7.45 -23.74 -30.49
C GLU A 275 8.43 -23.25 -29.43
N ASN A 276 8.69 -21.94 -29.40
CA ASN A 276 9.66 -21.29 -28.49
C ASN A 276 9.01 -20.13 -27.71
N PRO A 277 8.08 -20.42 -26.78
CA PRO A 277 7.43 -19.37 -25.98
C PRO A 277 8.41 -18.69 -25.02
N THR A 278 8.20 -17.39 -24.79
CA THR A 278 8.94 -16.59 -23.82
C THR A 278 7.98 -15.79 -22.96
N ILE A 279 8.38 -15.45 -21.72
CA ILE A 279 7.54 -14.56 -20.90
C ILE A 279 7.70 -13.13 -21.37
N ILE A 280 8.93 -12.63 -21.42
CA ILE A 280 9.29 -11.30 -21.89
C ILE A 280 10.55 -11.42 -22.74
N SER A 281 10.44 -11.04 -24.02
CA SER A 281 11.58 -10.84 -24.92
C SER A 281 12.14 -9.43 -24.77
N SER A 282 11.25 -8.44 -24.71
CA SER A 282 11.56 -7.04 -24.45
C SER A 282 10.33 -6.39 -23.83
N ILE A 283 10.50 -5.74 -22.68
CA ILE A 283 9.43 -4.95 -22.08
C ILE A 283 9.23 -3.67 -22.89
N ASP A 284 8.21 -3.68 -23.76
CA ASP A 284 7.90 -2.54 -24.62
C ASP A 284 6.41 -2.27 -24.67
N CYS A 285 6.02 -1.05 -24.28
CA CYS A 285 4.64 -0.63 -24.35
C CYS A 285 4.13 -0.51 -25.79
N HIS A 286 4.99 -0.27 -26.78
CA HIS A 286 4.58 -0.02 -28.17
C HIS A 286 4.01 -1.28 -28.83
N THR A 287 4.49 -2.47 -28.46
CA THR A 287 4.08 -3.75 -29.05
C THR A 287 2.76 -4.28 -28.48
N ILE A 288 2.27 -3.74 -27.36
CA ILE A 288 1.02 -4.18 -26.72
C ILE A 288 -0.18 -3.80 -27.59
N ARG A 289 -1.04 -4.78 -27.86
CA ARG A 289 -2.31 -4.62 -28.58
C ARG A 289 -3.45 -5.29 -27.83
N GLN A 290 -4.50 -4.52 -27.59
CA GLN A 290 -5.76 -5.06 -27.05
C GLN A 290 -6.54 -5.75 -28.17
N THR A 291 -7.19 -6.87 -27.83
CA THR A 291 -8.02 -7.63 -28.77
C THR A 291 -9.51 -7.51 -28.46
N VAL A 292 -10.25 -8.62 -28.38
CA VAL A 292 -11.74 -8.64 -28.30
C VAL A 292 -12.25 -8.31 -26.88
N ILE A 293 -11.36 -8.04 -25.93
CA ILE A 293 -11.67 -7.88 -24.50
C ILE A 293 -12.04 -6.43 -24.18
N SER A 294 -12.94 -6.26 -23.21
CA SER A 294 -13.56 -5.00 -22.78
C SER A 294 -12.66 -4.09 -21.94
N ASP A 295 -11.71 -4.63 -21.17
CA ASP A 295 -10.95 -3.85 -20.19
C ASP A 295 -9.76 -3.09 -20.80
N CYS A 296 -10.05 -1.92 -21.37
CA CYS A 296 -9.03 -1.03 -21.92
C CYS A 296 -8.16 -0.33 -20.87
N SER A 297 -8.69 -0.14 -19.66
CA SER A 297 -7.98 0.55 -18.57
C SER A 297 -6.84 -0.31 -18.05
N PHE A 298 -7.01 -1.63 -17.94
CA PHE A 298 -5.94 -2.53 -17.54
C PHE A 298 -4.80 -2.55 -18.56
N ILE A 299 -5.10 -2.62 -19.86
CA ILE A 299 -4.07 -2.64 -20.92
C ILE A 299 -3.34 -1.29 -21.04
N SER A 300 -4.04 -0.17 -20.85
CA SER A 300 -3.42 1.16 -20.78
C SER A 300 -2.49 1.27 -19.57
N SER A 301 -2.92 0.75 -18.43
CA SER A 301 -2.14 0.70 -17.18
C SER A 301 -0.88 -0.14 -17.34
N LEU A 302 -1.00 -1.30 -17.99
CA LEU A 302 0.13 -2.15 -18.31
C LEU A 302 1.12 -1.47 -19.26
N SER A 303 0.61 -0.74 -20.25
CA SER A 303 1.44 0.03 -21.20
C SER A 303 2.30 1.07 -20.48
N ILE A 304 1.73 1.87 -19.58
CA ILE A 304 2.50 2.90 -18.86
C ILE A 304 3.46 2.28 -17.83
N ALA A 305 3.06 1.19 -17.16
CA ALA A 305 3.94 0.47 -16.24
C ALA A 305 5.16 -0.15 -16.96
N ALA A 306 4.95 -0.73 -18.15
CA ALA A 306 6.01 -1.29 -18.98
C ALA A 306 6.98 -0.20 -19.49
N LEU A 307 6.43 0.96 -19.90
CA LEU A 307 7.24 2.10 -20.30
C LEU A 307 8.10 2.62 -19.15
N TYR A 308 7.53 2.72 -17.95
CA TYR A 308 8.26 3.13 -16.76
C TYR A 308 9.46 2.24 -16.50
N GLU A 309 9.23 0.92 -16.48
CA GLU A 309 10.30 -0.05 -16.23
C GLU A 309 11.40 0.03 -17.29
N LYS A 310 11.04 0.17 -18.58
CA LYS A 310 12.00 0.37 -19.67
C LYS A 310 12.81 1.65 -19.51
N ARG A 311 12.17 2.76 -19.12
CA ARG A 311 12.75 4.11 -19.02
C ARG A 311 13.65 4.25 -17.81
N PHE A 312 13.18 3.85 -16.63
CA PHE A 312 13.88 4.06 -15.36
C PHE A 312 14.68 2.85 -14.88
N LYS A 313 14.62 1.72 -15.60
CA LYS A 313 15.31 0.47 -15.24
C LYS A 313 14.96 -0.04 -13.83
N LYS A 314 13.72 0.21 -13.40
CA LYS A 314 13.16 -0.26 -12.13
C LYS A 314 12.03 -1.24 -12.41
N GLN A 315 12.16 -2.46 -11.92
CA GLN A 315 11.17 -3.51 -12.12
C GLN A 315 9.82 -3.11 -11.50
N LEU A 316 8.77 -3.11 -12.32
CA LEU A 316 7.37 -2.99 -11.89
C LEU A 316 6.60 -4.22 -12.37
N VAL A 317 6.55 -4.39 -13.69
CA VAL A 317 5.80 -5.46 -14.36
C VAL A 317 6.51 -6.81 -14.21
N THR A 318 7.82 -6.86 -14.42
CA THR A 318 8.60 -8.10 -14.28
C THR A 318 8.55 -8.66 -12.86
N SER A 319 8.56 -7.77 -11.86
CA SER A 319 8.61 -8.12 -10.45
C SER A 319 7.39 -8.89 -9.94
N ILE A 320 6.25 -8.81 -10.64
CA ILE A 320 4.97 -9.41 -10.23
C ILE A 320 4.64 -10.72 -10.96
N ILE A 321 5.46 -11.17 -11.91
CA ILE A 321 5.25 -12.42 -12.66
C ILE A 321 6.22 -13.49 -12.15
N HIS A 322 5.69 -14.64 -11.74
CA HIS A 322 6.47 -15.79 -11.27
C HIS A 322 6.17 -17.07 -12.08
N PRO A 323 7.15 -17.97 -12.27
CA PRO A 323 8.48 -18.01 -11.61
C PRO A 323 9.48 -16.98 -12.15
N GLN A 324 10.53 -16.71 -11.36
CA GLN A 324 11.60 -15.76 -11.67
C GLN A 324 12.99 -16.43 -11.61
N ASP A 325 13.96 -15.90 -12.35
CA ASP A 325 15.38 -16.23 -12.22
C ASP A 325 16.02 -15.57 -10.97
N ALA A 326 17.32 -15.78 -10.77
CA ALA A 326 18.07 -15.22 -9.65
C ALA A 326 18.12 -13.67 -9.64
N ASN A 327 17.87 -13.03 -10.79
CA ASN A 327 17.84 -11.58 -10.95
C ASN A 327 16.42 -11.01 -10.85
N GLY A 328 15.42 -11.85 -10.53
CA GLY A 328 14.02 -11.44 -10.44
C GLY A 328 13.31 -11.31 -11.80
N ASN A 329 13.92 -11.75 -12.90
CA ASN A 329 13.28 -11.71 -14.22
C ASN A 329 12.35 -12.91 -14.39
N PRO A 330 11.16 -12.73 -14.96
CA PRO A 330 10.22 -13.83 -15.13
C PRO A 330 10.71 -14.84 -16.19
N ILE A 331 10.56 -16.12 -15.88
CA ILE A 331 11.00 -17.22 -16.75
C ILE A 331 9.84 -18.08 -17.21
N TYR A 332 9.96 -18.62 -18.41
CA TYR A 332 8.96 -19.55 -18.94
C TYR A 332 8.92 -20.83 -18.10
N ASN A 333 7.73 -21.27 -17.73
CA ASN A 333 7.52 -22.52 -17.00
C ASN A 333 6.87 -23.57 -17.91
N PRO A 334 7.60 -24.62 -18.36
CA PRO A 334 7.05 -25.70 -19.17
C PRO A 334 5.94 -26.51 -18.48
N ALA A 335 5.88 -26.47 -17.14
CA ALA A 335 4.82 -27.09 -16.37
C ALA A 335 3.48 -26.33 -16.50
N GLY A 336 3.49 -25.12 -17.09
CA GLY A 336 2.28 -24.33 -17.33
C GLY A 336 1.69 -23.68 -16.08
N LYS A 337 2.43 -23.62 -14.96
CA LYS A 337 1.99 -22.96 -13.71
C LYS A 337 2.64 -21.59 -13.58
N TYR A 338 1.82 -20.56 -13.41
CA TYR A 338 2.28 -19.20 -13.14
C TYR A 338 1.60 -18.64 -11.90
N MET A 339 2.29 -17.72 -11.24
CA MET A 339 1.76 -16.98 -10.12
C MET A 339 1.99 -15.49 -10.35
N ILE A 340 0.90 -14.72 -10.30
CA ILE A 340 0.91 -13.28 -10.47
C ILE A 340 0.63 -12.63 -9.12
N LYS A 341 1.40 -11.58 -8.80
CA LYS A 341 1.26 -10.81 -7.57
C LYS A 341 0.48 -9.52 -7.86
N PHE A 342 -0.72 -9.39 -7.31
CA PHE A 342 -1.51 -8.16 -7.44
C PHE A 342 -1.81 -7.54 -6.07
N HIS A 343 -1.86 -6.21 -6.01
CA HIS A 343 -2.24 -5.48 -4.81
C HIS A 343 -3.76 -5.28 -4.77
N ILE A 344 -4.46 -6.16 -4.05
CA ILE A 344 -5.92 -6.23 -4.02
C ILE A 344 -6.38 -6.19 -2.57
N ASN A 345 -7.43 -5.41 -2.28
CA ASN A 345 -7.98 -5.25 -0.92
C ASN A 345 -6.91 -4.78 0.08
N GLY A 346 -6.03 -3.89 -0.37
CA GLY A 346 -5.00 -3.23 0.45
C GLY A 346 -3.77 -4.07 0.80
N VAL A 347 -3.63 -5.28 0.25
CA VAL A 347 -2.48 -6.17 0.43
C VAL A 347 -2.07 -6.83 -0.89
N TRP A 348 -0.83 -7.27 -0.97
CA TRP A 348 -0.36 -8.09 -2.09
C TRP A 348 -0.91 -9.52 -1.97
N ARG A 349 -1.61 -10.01 -2.99
CA ARG A 349 -2.22 -11.34 -3.06
C ARG A 349 -1.62 -12.15 -4.20
N LYS A 350 -1.54 -13.47 -4.00
CA LYS A 350 -1.08 -14.41 -5.02
C LYS A 350 -2.24 -14.92 -5.87
N VAL A 351 -2.10 -14.82 -7.18
CA VAL A 351 -3.06 -15.30 -8.19
C VAL A 351 -2.38 -16.37 -9.02
N VAL A 352 -2.75 -17.63 -8.77
CA VAL A 352 -2.21 -18.78 -9.50
C VAL A 352 -3.07 -19.04 -10.73
N ILE A 353 -2.44 -19.21 -11.89
CA ILE A 353 -3.09 -19.53 -13.16
C ILE A 353 -2.33 -20.62 -13.91
N ASP A 354 -3.03 -21.34 -14.77
CA ASP A 354 -2.42 -22.20 -15.78
C ASP A 354 -2.10 -21.46 -17.09
N ASP A 355 -1.58 -22.17 -18.08
CA ASP A 355 -1.22 -21.65 -19.41
C ASP A 355 -2.22 -21.99 -20.53
N TYR A 356 -3.47 -22.34 -20.17
CA TYR A 356 -4.54 -22.50 -21.17
C TYR A 356 -5.09 -21.14 -21.62
N PHE A 357 -5.17 -20.93 -22.94
CA PHE A 357 -5.79 -19.74 -23.51
C PHE A 357 -6.92 -20.10 -24.49
N PRO A 358 -7.98 -19.27 -24.56
CA PRO A 358 -9.05 -19.45 -25.53
C PRO A 358 -8.53 -19.05 -26.92
N VAL A 359 -8.81 -19.87 -27.94
CA VAL A 359 -8.33 -19.62 -29.31
C VAL A 359 -9.47 -19.60 -30.34
N ASP A 360 -9.27 -18.84 -31.41
CA ASP A 360 -10.17 -18.77 -32.56
C ASP A 360 -9.96 -19.95 -33.55
N GLU A 361 -10.74 -19.96 -34.63
CA GLU A 361 -10.67 -20.98 -35.69
C GLU A 361 -9.26 -21.15 -36.28
N ASN A 362 -8.51 -20.04 -36.34
CA ASN A 362 -7.15 -19.93 -36.86
C ASN A 362 -6.07 -20.16 -35.80
N ASN A 363 -6.43 -20.70 -34.64
CA ASN A 363 -5.56 -20.90 -33.47
C ASN A 363 -4.93 -19.60 -32.93
N ARG A 364 -5.54 -18.43 -33.16
CA ARG A 364 -5.08 -17.17 -32.56
C ARG A 364 -5.67 -17.03 -31.17
N MET A 365 -4.84 -16.65 -30.19
CA MET A 365 -5.31 -16.38 -28.83
C MET A 365 -6.31 -15.22 -28.83
N MET A 366 -7.39 -15.38 -28.07
CA MET A 366 -8.44 -14.37 -27.91
C MET A 366 -8.25 -13.49 -26.66
N CYS A 367 -6.99 -13.24 -26.31
CA CYS A 367 -6.56 -12.34 -25.23
C CYS A 367 -5.69 -11.21 -25.79
N SER A 368 -5.42 -10.19 -24.98
CA SER A 368 -4.46 -9.15 -25.34
C SER A 368 -3.05 -9.74 -25.36
N GLN A 369 -2.24 -9.30 -26.32
CA GLN A 369 -0.92 -9.84 -26.58
C GLN A 369 0.00 -8.75 -27.12
N THR A 370 1.29 -9.05 -27.21
CA THR A 370 2.22 -8.19 -27.93
C THR A 370 2.27 -8.56 -29.41
N GLU A 371 2.87 -7.70 -30.23
CA GLU A 371 3.19 -8.00 -31.63
C GLU A 371 4.19 -9.16 -31.77
N ASN A 372 4.95 -9.45 -30.71
CA ASN A 372 5.93 -10.53 -30.71
C ASN A 372 5.24 -11.88 -30.49
N LYS A 373 5.26 -12.73 -31.52
CA LYS A 373 4.65 -14.07 -31.44
C LYS A 373 5.30 -14.89 -30.34
N GLY A 374 4.49 -15.47 -29.46
CA GLY A 374 4.94 -16.33 -28.35
C GLY A 374 5.44 -15.58 -27.11
N GLU A 375 5.28 -14.26 -27.03
CA GLU A 375 5.54 -13.47 -25.81
C GLU A 375 4.28 -13.37 -24.94
N LEU A 376 4.38 -13.76 -23.67
CA LEU A 376 3.21 -14.14 -22.87
C LEU A 376 2.83 -13.19 -21.73
N TRP A 377 3.70 -12.26 -21.32
CA TRP A 377 3.49 -11.47 -20.11
C TRP A 377 2.16 -10.68 -20.11
N VAL A 378 1.77 -10.06 -21.24
CA VAL A 378 0.49 -9.35 -21.36
C VAL A 378 -0.68 -10.30 -21.16
N SER A 379 -0.66 -11.44 -21.86
CA SER A 379 -1.75 -12.42 -21.82
C SER A 379 -1.86 -13.09 -20.45
N LEU A 380 -0.75 -13.37 -19.77
CA LEU A 380 -0.74 -13.94 -18.42
C LEU A 380 -1.28 -12.95 -17.38
N LEU A 381 -0.84 -11.70 -17.43
CA LEU A 381 -1.31 -10.65 -16.53
C LEU A 381 -2.80 -10.36 -16.72
N GLU A 382 -3.25 -10.23 -17.97
CA GLU A 382 -4.67 -10.04 -18.28
C GLU A 382 -5.49 -11.25 -17.81
N LYS A 383 -5.06 -12.48 -18.08
CA LYS A 383 -5.73 -13.69 -17.62
C LYS A 383 -5.86 -13.73 -16.10
N ALA A 384 -4.77 -13.47 -15.38
CA ALA A 384 -4.79 -13.45 -13.91
C ALA A 384 -5.72 -12.35 -13.39
N TYR A 385 -5.72 -11.18 -14.00
CA TYR A 385 -6.57 -10.06 -13.59
C TYR A 385 -8.05 -10.37 -13.83
N MET A 386 -8.40 -10.87 -15.02
CA MET A 386 -9.77 -11.27 -15.35
C MET A 386 -10.26 -12.44 -14.48
N LYS A 387 -9.36 -13.35 -14.06
CA LYS A 387 -9.69 -14.39 -13.09
C LYS A 387 -10.18 -13.81 -11.76
N VAL A 388 -9.50 -12.77 -11.26
CA VAL A 388 -9.89 -12.04 -10.05
C VAL A 388 -11.20 -11.29 -10.26
N MET A 389 -11.35 -10.60 -11.39
CA MET A 389 -12.53 -9.77 -11.69
C MET A 389 -13.81 -10.55 -12.03
N GLY A 390 -13.70 -11.88 -12.16
CA GLY A 390 -14.85 -12.78 -12.32
C GLY A 390 -15.03 -13.34 -13.74
N GLY A 391 -14.30 -12.84 -14.72
CA GLY A 391 -14.37 -13.30 -16.11
C GLY A 391 -13.88 -12.25 -17.11
N TYR A 392 -13.75 -12.65 -18.37
CA TYR A 392 -13.50 -11.72 -19.48
C TYR A 392 -14.74 -10.88 -19.84
N ASP A 393 -15.93 -11.23 -19.34
CA ASP A 393 -17.17 -10.45 -19.43
C ASP A 393 -17.24 -9.28 -18.45
N PHE A 394 -16.17 -9.05 -17.67
CA PHE A 394 -16.01 -7.87 -16.86
C PHE A 394 -16.15 -6.59 -17.71
N PRO A 395 -17.04 -5.65 -17.33
CA PRO A 395 -17.36 -4.48 -18.15
C PRO A 395 -16.22 -3.45 -18.27
N GLY A 396 -15.19 -3.56 -17.43
CA GLY A 396 -14.05 -2.64 -17.37
C GLY A 396 -13.96 -1.95 -16.01
N SER A 397 -12.79 -1.40 -15.71
CA SER A 397 -12.46 -0.76 -14.44
C SER A 397 -12.04 0.70 -14.65
N ASN A 398 -11.26 1.26 -13.72
CA ASN A 398 -10.55 2.51 -13.92
C ASN A 398 -9.05 2.30 -13.74
N SER A 399 -8.25 3.11 -14.45
CA SER A 399 -6.79 2.95 -14.47
C SER A 399 -6.15 3.16 -13.10
N ASN A 400 -6.76 3.92 -12.19
CA ASN A 400 -6.27 4.07 -10.82
C ASN A 400 -6.29 2.74 -10.05
N ILE A 401 -7.38 1.97 -10.17
CA ILE A 401 -7.51 0.64 -9.58
C ILE A 401 -6.52 -0.32 -10.25
N ASP A 402 -6.43 -0.31 -11.57
CA ASP A 402 -5.57 -1.24 -12.32
C ASP A 402 -4.09 -1.00 -12.02
N LEU A 403 -3.64 0.26 -12.04
CA LEU A 403 -2.27 0.63 -11.68
C LEU A 403 -2.00 0.36 -10.21
N ASN A 404 -2.96 0.60 -9.31
CA ASN A 404 -2.80 0.22 -7.91
C ASN A 404 -2.63 -1.31 -7.78
N ALA A 405 -3.43 -2.11 -8.49
CA ALA A 405 -3.32 -3.56 -8.49
C ALA A 405 -1.97 -4.05 -9.05
N LEU A 406 -1.47 -3.42 -10.10
CA LEU A 406 -0.18 -3.76 -10.72
C LEU A 406 1.03 -3.35 -9.87
N THR A 407 0.96 -2.23 -9.17
CA THR A 407 2.17 -1.57 -8.60
C THR A 407 2.11 -1.31 -7.10
N GLY A 408 0.93 -1.31 -6.50
CA GLY A 408 0.68 -0.83 -5.14
C GLY A 408 0.78 0.69 -4.98
N TRP A 409 1.03 1.46 -6.06
CA TRP A 409 1.23 2.91 -6.02
C TRP A 409 -0.06 3.67 -5.70
N ILE A 410 0.08 4.87 -5.14
CA ILE A 410 -1.02 5.62 -4.52
C ILE A 410 -1.89 6.29 -5.61
N PRO A 411 -3.17 5.92 -5.76
CA PRO A 411 -4.03 6.47 -6.81
C PRO A 411 -4.59 7.84 -6.43
N GLU A 412 -4.41 8.84 -7.29
CA GLU A 412 -5.03 10.17 -7.25
C GLU A 412 -5.92 10.35 -8.48
N ARG A 413 -7.11 10.90 -8.28
CA ARG A 413 -8.07 11.21 -9.35
C ARG A 413 -8.17 12.73 -9.49
N ILE A 414 -7.76 13.26 -10.64
CA ILE A 414 -7.82 14.69 -10.94
C ILE A 414 -8.93 14.93 -11.96
N GLU A 415 -10.01 15.57 -11.55
CA GLU A 415 -11.09 15.98 -12.46
C GLU A 415 -10.66 17.15 -13.33
N LEU A 416 -10.99 17.08 -14.62
CA LEU A 416 -10.67 18.11 -15.61
C LEU A 416 -11.86 19.03 -15.93
N ASN A 417 -13.01 18.82 -15.28
CA ASN A 417 -14.22 19.61 -15.48
C ASN A 417 -14.01 21.11 -15.18
N GLU A 418 -14.75 21.98 -15.87
CA GLU A 418 -14.66 23.44 -15.70
C GLU A 418 -15.01 23.92 -14.28
N SER A 419 -15.73 23.08 -13.51
CA SER A 419 -16.04 23.30 -12.10
C SER A 419 -14.84 23.10 -11.16
N SER A 420 -13.75 22.50 -11.64
CA SER A 420 -12.55 22.27 -10.84
C SER A 420 -11.90 23.61 -10.47
N LYS A 421 -11.74 23.85 -9.16
CA LYS A 421 -11.09 25.06 -8.64
C LYS A 421 -9.56 25.01 -8.75
N ALA A 422 -9.00 23.91 -9.23
CA ALA A 422 -7.56 23.70 -9.29
C ALA A 422 -6.93 24.44 -10.48
N ASP A 423 -5.79 25.09 -10.26
CA ASP A 423 -5.03 25.78 -11.30
C ASP A 423 -4.49 24.76 -12.34
N PRO A 424 -4.95 24.81 -13.61
CA PRO A 424 -4.48 23.91 -14.67
C PRO A 424 -2.97 24.00 -14.91
N ASP A 425 -2.39 25.18 -14.73
CA ASP A 425 -0.96 25.40 -14.96
C ASP A 425 -0.12 24.76 -13.85
N ALA A 426 -0.59 24.83 -12.61
CA ALA A 426 0.00 24.10 -11.48
C ALA A 426 -0.12 22.58 -11.67
N ILE A 427 -1.27 22.07 -12.12
CA ILE A 427 -1.46 20.64 -12.40
C ILE A 427 -0.47 20.19 -13.47
N PHE A 428 -0.42 20.86 -14.63
CA PHE A 428 0.50 20.47 -15.69
C PHE A 428 1.95 20.49 -15.22
N ARG A 429 2.39 21.55 -14.51
CA ARG A 429 3.77 21.62 -13.97
C ARG A 429 4.07 20.47 -13.00
N LYS A 430 3.16 20.16 -12.08
CA LYS A 430 3.28 19.03 -11.14
C LYS A 430 3.43 17.71 -11.92
N LEU A 431 2.57 17.45 -12.91
CA LEU A 431 2.60 16.23 -13.69
C LEU A 431 3.87 16.15 -14.56
N PHE A 432 4.26 17.24 -15.21
CA PHE A 432 5.45 17.32 -16.05
C PHE A 432 6.71 16.98 -15.25
N ASP A 433 6.95 17.65 -14.13
CA ASP A 433 8.15 17.42 -13.29
C ASP A 433 8.18 15.98 -12.75
N ARG A 434 7.07 15.54 -12.15
CA ARG A 434 6.99 14.22 -11.49
C ARG A 434 7.06 13.05 -12.46
N PHE A 435 6.51 13.20 -13.65
CA PHE A 435 6.61 12.19 -14.70
C PHE A 435 8.07 11.98 -15.15
N HIS A 436 8.84 13.06 -15.30
CA HIS A 436 10.25 12.97 -15.72
C HIS A 436 11.17 12.42 -14.63
N ARG A 437 10.84 12.65 -13.36
CA ARG A 437 11.54 12.07 -12.20
C ARG A 437 11.23 10.58 -11.99
N GLY A 438 10.16 10.08 -12.61
CA GLY A 438 9.70 8.71 -12.39
C GLY A 438 8.97 8.54 -11.05
N ASP A 439 8.29 9.60 -10.62
CA ASP A 439 7.52 9.65 -9.36
C ASP A 439 6.04 9.29 -9.56
N CYS A 440 5.58 9.21 -10.81
CA CYS A 440 4.18 8.87 -11.11
C CYS A 440 3.99 8.14 -12.44
N LEU A 441 2.85 7.46 -12.54
CA LEU A 441 2.29 6.89 -13.77
C LEU A 441 1.00 7.63 -14.10
N ILE A 442 0.77 7.96 -15.37
CA ILE A 442 -0.35 8.82 -15.78
C ILE A 442 -1.16 8.16 -16.90
N THR A 443 -2.48 8.19 -16.73
CA THR A 443 -3.45 7.79 -17.76
C THR A 443 -4.56 8.83 -17.86
N LEU A 444 -5.23 8.88 -19.02
CA LEU A 444 -6.36 9.76 -19.27
C LEU A 444 -7.62 8.91 -19.53
N ALA A 445 -8.78 9.42 -19.14
CA ALA A 445 -10.06 8.75 -19.41
C ALA A 445 -11.09 9.72 -20.01
N THR A 446 -11.74 9.27 -21.08
CA THR A 446 -12.85 9.98 -21.73
C THR A 446 -14.18 9.62 -21.08
N GLY A 447 -15.11 10.59 -21.07
CA GLY A 447 -16.50 10.37 -20.68
C GLY A 447 -17.35 9.79 -21.80
N LYS A 448 -18.68 9.85 -21.62
CA LYS A 448 -19.64 9.58 -22.70
C LYS A 448 -19.48 10.62 -23.81
N MET A 449 -19.50 10.18 -25.06
CA MET A 449 -19.28 11.08 -26.19
C MET A 449 -20.10 10.67 -27.41
N SER A 450 -20.73 11.64 -28.08
CA SER A 450 -21.57 11.33 -29.25
C SER A 450 -20.77 10.68 -30.38
N ALA A 451 -21.44 9.90 -31.24
CA ALA A 451 -20.81 9.25 -32.38
C ALA A 451 -20.16 10.25 -33.34
N GLU A 452 -20.76 11.44 -33.51
CA GLU A 452 -20.22 12.53 -34.32
C GLU A 452 -18.93 13.08 -33.70
N MET A 453 -18.92 13.28 -32.38
CA MET A 453 -17.72 13.73 -31.66
C MET A 453 -16.60 12.69 -31.73
N GLN A 454 -16.89 11.40 -31.53
CA GLN A 454 -15.94 10.29 -31.71
C GLN A 454 -15.34 10.29 -33.12
N LYS A 455 -16.19 10.41 -34.15
CA LYS A 455 -15.73 10.46 -35.55
C LYS A 455 -14.83 11.68 -35.81
N ARG A 456 -15.20 12.84 -35.28
CA ARG A 456 -14.50 14.12 -35.48
C ARG A 456 -13.17 14.19 -34.73
N SER A 457 -13.15 13.81 -33.46
CA SER A 457 -11.95 13.86 -32.61
C SER A 457 -11.02 12.68 -32.87
N GLY A 458 -11.57 11.52 -33.25
CA GLY A 458 -10.83 10.25 -33.30
C GLY A 458 -10.58 9.62 -31.91
N LEU A 459 -11.12 10.22 -30.85
CA LEU A 459 -11.16 9.64 -29.51
C LEU A 459 -12.37 8.71 -29.37
N VAL A 460 -12.24 7.76 -28.46
CA VAL A 460 -13.23 6.75 -28.13
C VAL A 460 -13.92 7.18 -26.83
N GLU A 461 -15.23 7.00 -26.73
CA GLU A 461 -15.95 7.28 -25.49
C GLU A 461 -15.69 6.25 -24.39
N THR A 462 -15.76 6.66 -23.12
CA THR A 462 -15.61 5.77 -21.95
C THR A 462 -14.36 4.89 -21.99
N HIS A 463 -13.24 5.47 -22.44
CA HIS A 463 -12.03 4.72 -22.79
C HIS A 463 -10.79 5.29 -22.09
N ALA A 464 -9.85 4.40 -21.78
CA ALA A 464 -8.60 4.75 -21.13
C ALA A 464 -7.45 4.88 -22.13
N TYR A 465 -6.54 5.81 -21.85
CA TYR A 465 -5.36 6.08 -22.66
C TYR A 465 -4.13 6.24 -21.78
N ALA A 466 -2.99 5.67 -22.21
CA ALA A 466 -1.72 5.80 -21.51
C ALA A 466 -0.99 7.08 -21.92
N VAL A 467 -0.49 7.88 -20.96
CA VAL A 467 0.37 9.03 -21.25
C VAL A 467 1.81 8.56 -21.28
N ILE A 468 2.37 8.46 -22.49
CA ILE A 468 3.71 7.90 -22.71
C ILE A 468 4.81 8.96 -22.80
N ASP A 469 4.49 10.23 -23.01
CA ASP A 469 5.43 11.34 -22.84
C ASP A 469 4.69 12.65 -22.51
N ILE A 470 5.39 13.61 -21.90
CA ILE A 470 4.90 14.96 -21.65
C ILE A 470 6.00 15.94 -22.06
N ARG A 471 5.69 16.95 -22.87
CA ARG A 471 6.68 17.92 -23.35
C ARG A 471 6.16 19.34 -23.26
N SER A 472 7.10 20.28 -23.08
CA SER A 472 6.85 21.69 -23.29
C SER A 472 7.80 22.21 -24.36
N VAL A 473 7.25 22.66 -25.48
CA VAL A 473 8.02 23.13 -26.65
C VAL A 473 7.33 24.36 -27.22
N GLU A 474 8.08 25.44 -27.45
CA GLU A 474 7.54 26.71 -27.99
C GLU A 474 6.30 27.22 -27.22
N ASN A 475 6.37 27.19 -25.88
CA ASN A 475 5.27 27.55 -24.98
C ASN A 475 3.98 26.73 -25.16
N LYS A 476 4.04 25.59 -25.87
CA LYS A 476 2.94 24.61 -25.95
C LYS A 476 3.18 23.47 -24.99
N ARG A 477 2.10 22.98 -24.39
CA ARG A 477 2.06 21.87 -23.45
C ARG A 477 1.48 20.66 -24.17
N LEU A 478 2.31 19.65 -24.42
CA LEU A 478 1.97 18.53 -25.26
C LEU A 478 2.08 17.22 -24.48
N LEU A 479 1.13 16.32 -24.71
CA LEU A 479 1.12 14.98 -24.18
C LEU A 479 1.18 13.99 -25.34
N LYS A 480 2.06 12.99 -25.25
CA LYS A 480 2.07 11.84 -26.15
C LYS A 480 1.23 10.74 -25.51
N VAL A 481 0.21 10.32 -26.22
CA VAL A 481 -0.85 9.45 -25.70
C VAL A 481 -0.93 8.18 -26.55
N LYS A 482 -1.10 7.02 -25.90
CA LYS A 482 -1.32 5.73 -26.55
C LYS A 482 -2.73 5.22 -26.31
N ASN A 483 -3.42 4.91 -27.39
CA ASN A 483 -4.66 4.13 -27.41
C ASN A 483 -4.33 2.61 -27.50
N PRO A 484 -4.75 1.77 -26.54
CA PRO A 484 -4.47 0.34 -26.57
C PRO A 484 -5.12 -0.43 -27.74
N TRP A 485 -6.16 0.14 -28.38
CA TRP A 485 -6.82 -0.48 -29.54
C TRP A 485 -6.03 -0.36 -30.85
N THR A 486 -5.04 0.53 -30.92
CA THR A 486 -4.09 0.66 -32.06
C THR A 486 -4.70 0.94 -33.44
N HIS A 487 -5.96 1.38 -33.53
CA HIS A 487 -6.65 1.67 -34.81
C HIS A 487 -7.52 2.94 -34.79
N SER A 488 -7.29 3.83 -33.82
CA SER A 488 -7.93 5.16 -33.78
C SER A 488 -7.01 6.17 -33.10
N ARG A 489 -6.64 7.20 -33.85
CA ARG A 489 -5.85 8.36 -33.38
C ARG A 489 -6.67 9.64 -33.32
N TRP A 490 -6.18 10.54 -32.48
CA TRP A 490 -6.57 11.94 -32.43
C TRP A 490 -6.47 12.63 -33.81
N LYS A 491 -7.47 13.45 -34.14
CA LYS A 491 -7.61 14.15 -35.43
C LYS A 491 -7.61 15.67 -35.32
N GLY A 492 -7.42 16.22 -34.11
CA GLY A 492 -7.38 17.66 -33.88
C GLY A 492 -5.96 18.23 -33.92
N ASN A 493 -5.71 19.27 -33.12
CA ASN A 493 -4.43 19.97 -33.06
C ASN A 493 -3.28 19.01 -32.72
N PHE A 494 -2.16 19.11 -33.42
CA PHE A 494 -0.99 18.22 -33.29
C PHE A 494 -1.26 16.75 -33.66
N SER A 495 -2.33 16.47 -34.42
CA SER A 495 -2.49 15.18 -35.09
C SER A 495 -1.52 15.02 -36.27
N ASP A 496 -1.44 13.81 -36.83
CA ASP A 496 -0.71 13.53 -38.07
C ASP A 496 -1.26 14.31 -39.28
N LYS A 497 -2.53 14.74 -39.22
CA LYS A 497 -3.20 15.49 -40.29
C LYS A 497 -3.16 17.00 -40.12
N ASP A 498 -2.67 17.49 -38.98
CA ASP A 498 -2.58 18.92 -38.70
C ASP A 498 -1.39 19.54 -39.47
N LYS A 499 -1.68 20.42 -40.41
CA LYS A 499 -0.63 21.13 -41.17
C LYS A 499 -0.30 22.51 -40.62
N LEU A 500 -1.06 23.00 -39.63
CA LEU A 500 -0.99 24.37 -39.16
C LEU A 500 -0.14 24.50 -37.89
N ASN A 501 -0.33 23.61 -36.91
CA ASN A 501 0.35 23.77 -35.62
C ASN A 501 1.75 23.14 -35.57
N TRP A 502 2.08 22.21 -36.47
CA TRP A 502 3.40 21.57 -36.49
C TRP A 502 4.49 22.49 -37.07
N THR A 503 5.38 23.00 -36.22
CA THR A 503 6.59 23.70 -36.66
C THR A 503 7.75 22.73 -36.88
N ALA A 504 8.74 23.10 -37.71
CA ALA A 504 9.95 22.29 -37.92
C ALA A 504 10.71 22.04 -36.60
N LYS A 505 10.75 23.04 -35.71
CA LYS A 505 11.37 22.91 -34.38
C LYS A 505 10.64 21.88 -33.52
N MET A 506 9.30 21.88 -33.51
CA MET A 506 8.51 20.89 -32.78
C MET A 506 8.73 19.47 -33.31
N LYS A 507 8.68 19.28 -34.64
CA LYS A 507 8.93 17.96 -35.27
C LYS A 507 10.28 17.37 -34.84
N ASN A 508 11.32 18.21 -34.84
CA ASN A 508 12.65 17.82 -34.38
C ASN A 508 12.68 17.54 -32.87
N ALA A 509 12.17 18.44 -32.04
CA ALA A 509 12.22 18.33 -30.58
C ALA A 509 11.43 17.13 -30.02
N LEU A 510 10.35 16.74 -30.69
CA LEU A 510 9.49 15.62 -30.29
C LEU A 510 9.84 14.32 -31.02
N SER A 511 10.81 14.36 -31.94
CA SER A 511 11.17 13.25 -32.84
C SER A 511 9.92 12.65 -33.50
N PHE A 512 9.07 13.52 -34.04
CA PHE A 512 7.78 13.14 -34.63
C PHE A 512 7.67 13.67 -36.06
N ASP A 513 7.41 12.77 -36.99
CA ASP A 513 7.11 13.08 -38.38
C ASP A 513 5.64 12.74 -38.68
N PRO A 514 4.78 13.74 -38.93
CA PRO A 514 3.37 13.53 -39.27
C PRO A 514 3.16 12.68 -40.53
N GLU A 515 4.04 12.77 -41.54
CA GLU A 515 3.87 12.05 -42.81
C GLU A 515 4.15 10.55 -42.63
N VAL A 516 5.21 10.23 -41.88
CA VAL A 516 5.52 8.84 -41.49
C VAL A 516 4.43 8.28 -40.58
N ALA A 517 3.96 9.08 -39.62
CA ALA A 517 2.87 8.68 -38.73
C ALA A 517 1.60 8.34 -39.51
N ALA A 518 1.25 9.13 -40.53
CA ALA A 518 0.06 8.88 -41.37
C ALA A 518 0.10 7.54 -42.12
N GLY A 519 1.29 6.96 -42.35
CA GLY A 519 1.46 5.70 -43.08
C GLY A 519 1.06 4.43 -42.31
N LYS A 520 1.06 4.45 -40.98
CA LYS A 520 0.66 3.31 -40.13
C LYS A 520 -0.01 3.83 -38.86
N ASP A 521 -1.26 3.43 -38.63
CA ASP A 521 -1.93 3.68 -37.34
C ASP A 521 -1.45 2.66 -36.30
N ASP A 522 -0.85 3.16 -35.22
CA ASP A 522 -0.42 2.41 -34.04
C ASP A 522 -1.14 2.87 -32.76
N GLY A 523 -2.14 3.76 -32.89
CA GLY A 523 -2.88 4.38 -31.79
C GLY A 523 -2.11 5.41 -30.96
N ILE A 524 -0.87 5.76 -31.34
CA ILE A 524 -0.04 6.74 -30.62
C ILE A 524 -0.12 8.10 -31.32
N PHE A 525 -0.32 9.17 -30.54
CA PHE A 525 -0.44 10.52 -31.07
C PHE A 525 -0.01 11.58 -30.05
N TRP A 526 0.29 12.79 -30.53
CA TRP A 526 0.47 13.97 -29.69
C TRP A 526 -0.86 14.73 -29.60
N ILE A 527 -1.10 15.38 -28.46
CA ILE A 527 -2.27 16.23 -28.19
C ILE A 527 -1.86 17.37 -27.25
N ASP A 528 -2.45 18.54 -27.41
CA ASP A 528 -2.23 19.68 -26.51
C ASP A 528 -3.03 19.56 -25.22
N TYR A 529 -2.48 20.14 -24.14
CA TYR A 529 -3.10 20.06 -22.82
C TYR A 529 -4.48 20.72 -22.78
N GLU A 530 -4.72 21.76 -23.58
CA GLU A 530 -6.03 22.39 -23.69
C GLU A 530 -7.06 21.43 -24.31
N SER A 531 -6.71 20.72 -25.38
CA SER A 531 -7.54 19.63 -25.92
C SER A 531 -7.74 18.49 -24.90
N VAL A 532 -6.72 18.13 -24.12
CA VAL A 532 -6.89 17.13 -23.04
C VAL A 532 -7.95 17.56 -22.04
N ARG A 533 -7.92 18.82 -21.58
CA ARG A 533 -8.93 19.35 -20.65
C ARG A 533 -10.33 19.43 -21.24
N HIS A 534 -10.44 19.58 -22.56
CA HIS A 534 -11.74 19.67 -23.23
C HIS A 534 -12.39 18.32 -23.49
N PHE A 535 -11.61 17.30 -23.87
CA PHE A 535 -12.14 16.01 -24.32
C PHE A 535 -12.08 14.88 -23.28
N PHE A 536 -11.32 15.05 -22.20
CA PHE A 536 -11.15 14.04 -21.16
C PHE A 536 -11.77 14.52 -19.86
N ASP A 537 -12.44 13.61 -19.14
CA ASP A 537 -13.11 13.94 -17.88
C ASP A 537 -12.11 13.94 -16.72
N VAL A 538 -11.07 13.09 -16.82
CA VAL A 538 -10.22 12.73 -15.68
C VAL A 538 -8.78 12.44 -16.12
N ILE A 539 -7.83 12.92 -15.31
CA ILE A 539 -6.45 12.42 -15.25
C ILE A 539 -6.32 11.49 -14.05
N TYR A 540 -5.91 10.26 -14.31
CA TYR A 540 -5.58 9.27 -13.28
C TYR A 540 -4.06 9.26 -13.09
N VAL A 541 -3.63 9.36 -11.83
CA VAL A 541 -2.22 9.41 -11.45
C VAL A 541 -1.97 8.40 -10.34
N ASN A 542 -1.00 7.51 -10.54
CA ASN A 542 -0.52 6.65 -9.46
C ASN A 542 0.86 7.14 -9.02
N TRP A 543 1.00 7.47 -7.74
CA TRP A 543 2.20 8.04 -7.15
C TRP A 543 3.07 6.98 -6.51
N LYS A 544 4.38 7.11 -6.75
CA LYS A 544 5.38 6.20 -6.22
C LYS A 544 5.39 6.20 -4.69
N LEU A 545 5.45 5.00 -4.11
CA LEU A 545 5.47 4.80 -2.66
C LEU A 545 6.69 5.42 -1.97
N GLU A 546 7.85 5.41 -2.63
CA GLU A 546 9.12 5.97 -2.12
C GLU A 546 9.05 7.48 -1.84
N LEU A 547 8.02 8.18 -2.33
CA LEU A 547 7.77 9.58 -1.96
C LEU A 547 7.41 9.76 -0.47
N PHE A 548 7.00 8.67 0.18
CA PHE A 548 6.53 8.65 1.57
C PHE A 548 7.30 7.58 2.37
N PRO A 549 8.38 7.96 3.07
CA PRO A 549 9.19 7.02 3.84
C PRO A 549 8.44 6.39 5.03
N PHE A 550 7.37 7.02 5.51
CA PHE A 550 6.58 6.51 6.63
C PHE A 550 5.21 6.03 6.14
N THR A 551 4.86 4.79 6.48
CA THR A 551 3.53 4.25 6.18
C THR A 551 2.99 3.45 7.35
N SER A 552 1.66 3.51 7.53
CA SER A 552 0.93 2.71 8.50
C SER A 552 -0.36 2.23 7.85
N VAL A 553 -0.83 1.04 8.19
CA VAL A 553 -2.08 0.48 7.65
C VAL A 553 -2.89 -0.14 8.78
N TYR A 554 -4.21 -0.04 8.68
CA TYR A 554 -5.14 -0.71 9.57
C TYR A 554 -6.25 -1.39 8.75
N HIS A 555 -6.58 -2.64 9.05
CA HIS A 555 -7.65 -3.40 8.40
C HIS A 555 -8.87 -3.56 9.31
N ALA A 556 -10.08 -3.31 8.79
CA ALA A 556 -11.28 -3.34 9.63
C ALA A 556 -12.56 -3.71 8.88
N THR A 557 -13.55 -4.14 9.66
CA THR A 557 -14.94 -4.37 9.22
C THR A 557 -15.84 -3.31 9.83
N TRP A 558 -16.68 -2.68 9.01
CA TRP A 558 -17.80 -1.87 9.45
C TRP A 558 -19.11 -2.62 9.18
N LYS A 559 -19.65 -3.25 10.23
CA LYS A 559 -20.85 -4.08 10.16
C LYS A 559 -22.12 -3.27 9.92
N GLN A 560 -23.01 -3.76 9.06
CA GLN A 560 -24.26 -3.10 8.66
C GLN A 560 -25.10 -2.59 9.84
N GLU A 561 -25.19 -3.36 10.92
CA GLU A 561 -26.03 -3.08 12.10
C GLU A 561 -25.54 -1.93 12.99
N MET A 562 -24.34 -1.39 12.77
CA MET A 562 -23.78 -0.33 13.62
C MET A 562 -24.21 1.07 13.16
N GLY A 563 -24.87 1.83 14.03
CA GLY A 563 -25.19 3.23 13.75
C GLY A 563 -26.36 3.45 12.79
N PRO A 564 -26.69 4.72 12.51
CA PRO A 564 -27.77 5.06 11.60
C PRO A 564 -27.41 4.77 10.14
N ILE A 565 -28.43 4.60 9.29
CA ILE A 565 -28.23 4.48 7.83
C ILE A 565 -27.60 5.76 7.26
N ARG A 566 -27.94 6.93 7.81
CA ARG A 566 -27.44 8.23 7.35
C ARG A 566 -26.75 9.00 8.48
N ASP A 567 -25.58 9.54 8.16
CA ASP A 567 -24.71 10.35 9.03
C ASP A 567 -25.23 11.79 9.25
N VAL A 568 -26.55 12.00 9.31
CA VAL A 568 -27.15 13.35 9.40
C VAL A 568 -27.00 13.95 10.79
N TYR A 569 -27.26 13.15 11.81
CA TYR A 569 -27.33 13.62 13.21
C TYR A 569 -26.10 13.23 14.01
N THR A 570 -25.52 12.07 13.70
CA THR A 570 -24.36 11.53 14.41
C THR A 570 -23.48 10.73 13.47
N VAL A 571 -22.18 10.76 13.76
CA VAL A 571 -21.13 9.88 13.19
C VAL A 571 -20.44 9.07 14.31
N GLY A 572 -20.98 9.09 15.52
CA GLY A 572 -20.38 8.47 16.70
C GLY A 572 -20.27 6.94 16.62
N ASP A 573 -21.10 6.30 15.78
CA ASP A 573 -21.11 4.86 15.53
C ASP A 573 -20.26 4.47 14.30
N ASN A 574 -19.75 5.46 13.56
CA ASN A 574 -18.84 5.21 12.45
C ASN A 574 -17.47 4.81 12.99
N PRO A 575 -16.66 4.05 12.23
CA PRO A 575 -15.30 3.75 12.61
C PRO A 575 -14.46 5.03 12.64
N GLN A 576 -13.72 5.22 13.71
CA GLN A 576 -12.87 6.40 13.88
C GLN A 576 -11.47 6.02 14.33
N TYR A 577 -10.51 6.80 13.84
CA TYR A 577 -9.09 6.56 14.06
C TYR A 577 -8.41 7.84 14.49
N THR A 578 -7.52 7.74 15.46
CA THR A 578 -6.57 8.78 15.81
C THR A 578 -5.38 8.66 14.87
N LEU A 579 -5.05 9.76 14.18
CA LEU A 579 -3.84 9.90 13.40
C LEU A 579 -2.95 10.97 14.06
N THR A 580 -1.84 10.53 14.63
CA THR A 580 -0.82 11.43 15.20
C THR A 580 0.27 11.67 14.18
N VAL A 581 0.59 12.94 13.91
CA VAL A 581 1.61 13.37 12.96
C VAL A 581 2.66 14.19 13.71
N ASN A 582 3.92 13.79 13.60
CA ASN A 582 5.03 14.49 14.27
C ASN A 582 5.89 15.24 13.26
N VAL A 583 5.75 16.56 13.24
CA VAL A 583 6.57 17.46 12.41
C VAL A 583 7.79 17.89 13.22
N GLY A 584 8.95 17.33 12.90
CA GLY A 584 10.21 17.65 13.56
C GLY A 584 10.61 19.12 13.39
N GLN A 585 11.45 19.64 14.30
CA GLN A 585 11.85 21.06 14.33
C GLN A 585 12.57 21.55 13.06
N LYS A 586 13.17 20.65 12.28
CA LYS A 586 13.86 20.97 11.02
C LYS A 586 12.96 20.86 9.78
N THR A 587 11.73 20.39 9.93
CA THR A 587 10.79 20.16 8.83
C THR A 587 9.72 21.25 8.86
N THR A 588 9.54 21.96 7.74
CA THR A 588 8.56 23.06 7.65
C THR A 588 7.13 22.57 7.45
N ALA A 589 6.96 21.42 6.79
CA ALA A 589 5.67 20.81 6.54
C ALA A 589 5.76 19.30 6.35
N ALA A 590 4.68 18.60 6.68
CA ALA A 590 4.49 17.18 6.43
C ALA A 590 3.34 16.97 5.45
N ALA A 591 3.63 16.37 4.29
CA ALA A 591 2.61 15.79 3.43
C ALA A 591 2.14 14.47 4.03
N VAL A 592 0.83 14.35 4.27
CA VAL A 592 0.18 13.18 4.86
C VAL A 592 -1.01 12.76 3.99
N TRP A 593 -0.91 11.60 3.36
CA TRP A 593 -1.91 11.07 2.45
C TRP A 593 -2.56 9.83 3.02
N ILE A 594 -3.88 9.78 2.99
CA ILE A 594 -4.68 8.72 3.61
C ILE A 594 -5.51 8.06 2.51
N LEU A 595 -5.21 6.80 2.23
CA LEU A 595 -5.93 5.98 1.26
C LEU A 595 -6.90 5.06 2.00
N LEU A 596 -8.18 5.29 1.80
CA LEU A 596 -9.26 4.38 2.19
C LEU A 596 -9.51 3.41 1.02
N THR A 597 -9.28 2.13 1.27
CA THR A 597 -9.50 1.04 0.31
C THR A 597 -10.64 0.16 0.80
N ARG A 598 -11.81 0.25 0.18
CA ARG A 598 -12.89 -0.72 0.38
C ARG A 598 -12.50 -2.05 -0.25
N HIS A 599 -12.71 -3.14 0.48
CA HIS A 599 -12.45 -4.48 -0.03
C HIS A 599 -13.63 -4.93 -0.87
N ILE A 600 -13.36 -5.35 -2.11
CA ILE A 600 -14.36 -5.91 -3.01
C ILE A 600 -14.12 -7.42 -3.08
N THR A 601 -15.19 -8.20 -2.90
CA THR A 601 -15.16 -9.68 -2.89
C THR A 601 -16.20 -10.30 -3.83
N ALA A 602 -17.14 -9.53 -4.38
CA ALA A 602 -18.24 -10.02 -5.20
C ALA A 602 -18.25 -9.40 -6.60
N ILE A 603 -18.61 -10.21 -7.60
CA ILE A 603 -18.56 -9.85 -9.03
C ILE A 603 -19.47 -8.66 -9.34
N ASP A 604 -20.67 -8.65 -8.76
CA ASP A 604 -21.64 -7.58 -8.96
C ASP A 604 -21.12 -6.24 -8.46
N ASP A 605 -20.27 -6.25 -7.43
CA ASP A 605 -19.69 -5.06 -6.84
C ASP A 605 -18.47 -4.55 -7.64
N PHE A 606 -17.75 -5.46 -8.33
CA PHE A 606 -16.79 -5.08 -9.36
C PHE A 606 -17.47 -4.45 -10.59
N ALA A 607 -18.64 -4.98 -10.99
CA ALA A 607 -19.36 -4.54 -12.18
C ALA A 607 -20.17 -3.25 -11.97
N VAL A 608 -20.86 -3.13 -10.82
CA VAL A 608 -21.73 -2.01 -10.48
C VAL A 608 -21.54 -1.67 -9.00
N ASN A 609 -20.51 -0.88 -8.71
CA ASN A 609 -20.25 -0.41 -7.35
C ASN A 609 -21.33 0.58 -6.91
N LYS A 610 -22.14 0.15 -5.94
CA LYS A 610 -23.25 0.94 -5.35
C LYS A 610 -22.86 1.64 -4.05
N GLU A 611 -21.69 1.30 -3.49
CA GLU A 611 -21.27 1.77 -2.19
C GLU A 611 -20.41 3.02 -2.32
N PHE A 612 -20.92 4.16 -1.84
CA PHE A 612 -20.16 5.40 -1.85
C PHE A 612 -19.49 5.63 -0.51
N ILE A 613 -18.16 5.65 -0.50
CA ILE A 613 -17.35 5.82 0.71
C ILE A 613 -16.66 7.19 0.70
N THR A 614 -16.28 7.65 1.89
CA THR A 614 -15.45 8.84 2.07
C THR A 614 -14.72 8.83 3.42
N LEU A 615 -13.84 9.81 3.59
CA LEU A 615 -13.17 10.09 4.86
C LEU A 615 -13.47 11.53 5.29
N ILE A 616 -13.86 11.70 6.55
CA ILE A 616 -14.00 13.01 7.18
C ILE A 616 -12.85 13.18 8.17
N VAL A 617 -12.19 14.33 8.16
CA VAL A 617 -11.00 14.61 8.96
C VAL A 617 -11.27 15.80 9.88
N TYR A 618 -10.94 15.62 11.15
CA TYR A 618 -11.01 16.64 12.20
C TYR A 618 -9.65 16.80 12.86
N GLU A 619 -9.30 18.02 13.29
CA GLU A 619 -8.06 18.29 14.02
C GLU A 619 -8.32 18.31 15.54
N THR A 620 -8.56 17.15 16.13
CA THR A 620 -8.79 17.02 17.58
C THR A 620 -8.14 15.79 18.21
N GLY A 621 -8.13 14.65 17.50
CA GLY A 621 -7.72 13.35 18.06
C GLY A 621 -8.76 12.70 18.98
N GLN A 622 -9.88 13.38 19.24
CA GLN A 622 -10.97 12.90 20.09
C GLN A 622 -12.10 12.28 19.26
N LYS A 623 -12.92 11.43 19.89
CA LYS A 623 -14.09 10.84 19.23
C LYS A 623 -15.09 11.92 18.80
N ILE A 624 -15.53 11.85 17.55
CA ILE A 624 -16.50 12.77 16.98
C ILE A 624 -17.88 12.13 17.02
N TYR A 625 -18.83 12.80 17.65
CA TYR A 625 -20.22 12.34 17.67
C TYR A 625 -21.05 13.13 16.68
N ILE A 626 -20.82 14.43 16.60
CA ILE A 626 -21.58 15.33 15.75
C ILE A 626 -20.75 15.63 14.49
N PRO A 627 -21.28 15.39 13.28
CA PRO A 627 -20.51 15.58 12.05
C PRO A 627 -20.07 17.03 11.83
N THR A 628 -20.85 18.00 12.30
CA THR A 628 -20.60 19.44 12.11
C THR A 628 -19.93 20.14 13.30
N ASN A 629 -19.71 19.43 14.42
CA ASN A 629 -19.14 20.01 15.63
C ASN A 629 -18.15 19.03 16.30
N PRO A 630 -16.83 19.34 16.32
CA PRO A 630 -16.19 20.51 15.70
C PRO A 630 -16.34 20.50 14.17
N ARG A 631 -16.08 21.65 13.52
CA ARG A 631 -16.12 21.72 12.05
C ARG A 631 -14.99 20.84 11.47
N PRO A 632 -15.29 19.96 10.50
CA PRO A 632 -14.25 19.15 9.86
C PRO A 632 -13.29 20.05 9.05
N ILE A 633 -12.00 19.68 9.04
CA ILE A 633 -11.00 20.33 8.18
C ILE A 633 -11.08 19.80 6.75
N SER A 634 -11.60 18.58 6.58
CA SER A 634 -11.90 17.96 5.28
C SER A 634 -13.14 17.08 5.42
N ASP A 635 -14.15 17.29 4.58
CA ASP A 635 -15.29 16.39 4.38
C ASP A 635 -15.28 15.97 2.92
N GLY A 636 -14.86 14.73 2.69
CA GLY A 636 -14.68 14.22 1.35
C GLY A 636 -15.99 14.07 0.57
N VAL A 637 -15.89 14.23 -0.76
CA VAL A 637 -16.97 13.80 -1.64
C VAL A 637 -17.12 12.28 -1.50
N ARG A 638 -18.36 11.82 -1.37
CA ARG A 638 -18.69 10.39 -1.33
C ARG A 638 -18.64 9.85 -2.75
N ILE A 639 -17.76 8.88 -3.00
CA ILE A 639 -17.54 8.30 -4.33
C ILE A 639 -17.74 6.80 -4.29
N ASN A 640 -18.26 6.23 -5.37
CA ASN A 640 -18.43 4.79 -5.55
C ASN A 640 -17.19 4.11 -6.18
N SER A 641 -16.01 4.66 -5.93
CA SER A 641 -14.74 4.00 -6.20
C SER A 641 -14.32 3.25 -4.94
N PRO A 642 -13.76 2.02 -5.04
CA PRO A 642 -13.19 1.35 -3.88
C PRO A 642 -11.98 2.06 -3.30
N LEU A 643 -11.38 3.00 -4.03
CA LEU A 643 -10.19 3.75 -3.63
C LEU A 643 -10.56 5.22 -3.47
N TYR A 644 -10.45 5.73 -2.23
CA TYR A 644 -10.63 7.14 -1.89
C TYR A 644 -9.34 7.68 -1.25
N LEU A 645 -8.77 8.74 -1.83
CA LEU A 645 -7.55 9.38 -1.34
C LEU A 645 -7.89 10.73 -0.70
N CYS A 646 -7.49 10.91 0.56
CA CYS A 646 -7.47 12.19 1.25
C CYS A 646 -6.02 12.69 1.34
N GLN A 647 -5.77 13.95 0.98
CA GLN A 647 -4.44 14.56 1.03
C GLN A 647 -4.46 15.70 2.05
N LEU A 648 -3.57 15.65 3.03
CA LEU A 648 -3.37 16.66 4.06
C LEU A 648 -1.96 17.23 3.96
N LEU A 649 -1.82 18.50 4.33
CA LEU A 649 -0.54 19.17 4.51
C LEU A 649 -0.51 19.76 5.92
N ASN A 650 0.30 19.18 6.79
CA ASN A 650 0.49 19.69 8.14
C ASN A 650 1.70 20.62 8.18
N THR A 651 1.49 21.90 8.46
CA THR A 651 2.54 22.93 8.58
C THR A 651 2.83 23.30 10.03
N LYS A 652 2.14 22.69 11.00
CA LYS A 652 2.29 23.02 12.43
C LYS A 652 3.48 22.23 13.00
N PRO A 653 4.47 22.89 13.60
CA PRO A 653 5.59 22.20 14.22
C PRO A 653 5.14 21.40 15.45
N GLY A 654 5.79 20.27 15.69
CA GLY A 654 5.50 19.38 16.81
C GLY A 654 4.44 18.32 16.48
N VAL A 655 3.75 17.85 17.51
CA VAL A 655 2.77 16.77 17.41
C VAL A 655 1.39 17.35 17.16
N THR A 656 0.78 16.96 16.04
CA THR A 656 -0.61 17.27 15.72
C THR A 656 -1.42 15.98 15.67
N THR A 657 -2.63 16.00 16.22
CA THR A 657 -3.50 14.83 16.26
C THR A 657 -4.79 15.09 15.49
N TYR A 658 -5.11 14.18 14.59
CA TYR A 658 -6.32 14.20 13.78
C TYR A 658 -7.24 13.04 14.18
N THR A 659 -8.54 13.26 14.00
CA THR A 659 -9.55 12.19 14.01
C THR A 659 -10.01 11.95 12.59
N LEU A 660 -9.85 10.71 12.14
CA LEU A 660 -10.32 10.22 10.85
C LEU A 660 -11.63 9.45 11.06
N VAL A 661 -12.69 9.88 10.40
CA VAL A 661 -14.00 9.21 10.45
C VAL A 661 -14.26 8.58 9.09
N VAL A 662 -14.37 7.25 9.05
CA VAL A 662 -14.80 6.52 7.85
C VAL A 662 -16.30 6.72 7.70
N ALA A 663 -16.74 7.19 6.54
CA ALA A 663 -18.15 7.50 6.29
C ALA A 663 -18.63 6.91 4.97
N GLN A 664 -19.95 6.73 4.85
CA GLN A 664 -20.59 6.12 3.68
C GLN A 664 -21.89 6.88 3.36
N TYR A 665 -22.26 6.92 2.08
CA TYR A 665 -23.60 7.34 1.68
C TYR A 665 -24.56 6.17 1.90
N GLU A 666 -25.55 6.36 2.77
CA GLU A 666 -26.60 5.37 3.03
C GLU A 666 -26.06 3.96 3.33
N LYS A 667 -25.66 3.76 4.57
CA LYS A 667 -25.13 2.49 5.02
C LYS A 667 -26.18 1.38 4.92
N THR A 668 -26.02 0.54 3.90
CA THR A 668 -26.93 -0.57 3.63
C THR A 668 -26.25 -1.93 3.75
N ASN A 669 -24.92 -2.00 3.76
CA ASN A 669 -24.17 -3.26 3.78
C ASN A 669 -22.98 -3.23 4.74
N THR A 670 -22.54 -4.41 5.17
CA THR A 670 -21.26 -4.57 5.87
C THR A 670 -20.13 -4.34 4.88
N ILE A 671 -19.18 -3.46 5.22
CA ILE A 671 -18.00 -3.24 4.40
C ILE A 671 -16.73 -3.65 5.13
N ASN A 672 -15.81 -4.27 4.40
CA ASN A 672 -14.43 -4.48 4.85
C ASN A 672 -13.56 -3.42 4.16
N TYR A 673 -12.54 -2.92 4.85
CA TYR A 673 -11.66 -1.90 4.29
C TYR A 673 -10.26 -1.90 4.90
N SER A 674 -9.34 -1.23 4.21
CA SER A 674 -8.02 -0.84 4.71
C SER A 674 -7.95 0.67 4.77
N LEU A 675 -7.40 1.20 5.87
CA LEU A 675 -7.03 2.60 6.00
C LEU A 675 -5.50 2.69 6.04
N ARG A 676 -4.90 3.19 4.96
CA ARG A 676 -3.44 3.29 4.82
C ARG A 676 -3.00 4.74 4.80
N VAL A 677 -2.03 5.08 5.62
CA VAL A 677 -1.41 6.40 5.70
C VAL A 677 -0.03 6.35 5.05
N PHE A 678 0.29 7.39 4.29
CA PHE A 678 1.58 7.66 3.68
C PHE A 678 2.02 9.05 4.14
N SER A 679 3.21 9.17 4.73
CA SER A 679 3.68 10.42 5.30
C SER A 679 5.16 10.65 5.00
N THR A 680 5.50 11.93 4.89
CA THR A 680 6.88 12.43 4.82
C THR A 680 7.55 12.51 6.20
N THR A 681 6.78 12.36 7.28
CA THR A 681 7.25 12.33 8.67
C THR A 681 6.67 11.13 9.42
N ASP A 682 7.18 10.88 10.62
CA ASP A 682 6.63 9.85 11.49
C ASP A 682 5.15 10.08 11.80
N VAL A 683 4.38 8.99 11.76
CA VAL A 683 2.93 8.97 11.94
C VAL A 683 2.50 7.74 12.71
N LYS A 684 1.47 7.91 13.54
CA LYS A 684 0.84 6.81 14.29
C LYS A 684 -0.65 6.78 14.00
N LEU A 685 -1.13 5.67 13.46
CA LEU A 685 -2.55 5.43 13.18
C LEU A 685 -3.10 4.38 14.15
N GLU A 686 -4.13 4.73 14.91
CA GLU A 686 -4.75 3.83 15.90
C GLU A 686 -6.28 3.97 15.90
N PRO A 687 -7.04 2.90 16.14
CA PRO A 687 -8.47 3.01 16.36
C PRO A 687 -8.76 3.83 17.63
N ILE A 688 -9.80 4.66 17.60
CA ILE A 688 -10.23 5.41 18.80
C ILE A 688 -10.85 4.44 19.80
N MET A 689 -10.16 4.25 20.93
CA MET A 689 -10.65 3.46 22.06
C MET A 689 -11.39 4.36 23.04
N LEU A 690 -12.58 3.93 23.46
CA LEU A 690 -13.37 4.65 24.45
C LEU A 690 -13.02 4.17 25.88
N PRO A 691 -12.90 5.09 26.86
CA PRO A 691 -12.53 4.75 28.23
C PRO A 691 -13.69 4.18 29.07
N TYR A 692 -14.88 4.03 28.49
CA TYR A 692 -16.08 3.65 29.23
C TYR A 692 -16.15 2.14 29.46
N SER A 693 -16.37 1.75 30.71
CA SER A 693 -16.48 0.36 31.14
C SER A 693 -17.93 -0.04 31.43
N ILE A 694 -18.80 0.94 31.71
CA ILE A 694 -20.18 0.73 32.16
C ILE A 694 -21.10 1.63 31.35
N SER A 695 -22.23 1.10 30.91
CA SER A 695 -23.28 1.81 30.16
C SER A 695 -24.64 1.53 30.79
N LYS A 696 -25.44 2.58 31.04
CA LYS A 696 -26.84 2.48 31.48
C LYS A 696 -27.72 3.32 30.57
N THR A 697 -28.81 2.72 30.09
CA THR A 697 -29.82 3.40 29.28
C THR A 697 -31.14 3.44 30.01
N ILE A 698 -31.74 4.63 30.09
CA ILE A 698 -33.08 4.83 30.64
C ILE A 698 -34.02 5.41 29.57
N ARG A 699 -35.31 5.14 29.76
CA ARG A 699 -36.38 5.74 28.96
C ARG A 699 -37.20 6.65 29.86
N GLY A 700 -37.40 7.88 29.43
CA GLY A 700 -38.17 8.88 30.16
C GLY A 700 -39.19 9.56 29.25
N ASN A 701 -40.01 10.43 29.84
CA ASN A 701 -40.98 11.24 29.12
C ASN A 701 -40.95 12.68 29.66
N TRP A 702 -41.10 13.66 28.77
CA TRP A 702 -41.55 14.99 29.13
C TRP A 702 -43.08 14.95 29.28
N ASP A 703 -43.58 15.37 30.44
CA ASP A 703 -45.00 15.35 30.80
C ASP A 703 -45.74 16.63 30.43
N GLY A 704 -45.03 17.59 29.83
CA GLY A 704 -45.53 18.91 29.46
C GLY A 704 -45.63 19.89 30.63
N SER A 705 -44.99 19.58 31.76
CA SER A 705 -44.71 20.58 32.79
C SER A 705 -43.60 21.54 32.34
N GLU A 706 -43.56 22.72 32.94
CA GLU A 706 -42.45 23.66 32.75
C GLU A 706 -41.13 23.15 33.37
N LYS A 707 -41.22 22.18 34.29
CA LYS A 707 -40.07 21.58 34.96
C LYS A 707 -39.59 20.35 34.19
N HIS A 708 -38.47 20.50 33.49
CA HIS A 708 -37.83 19.38 32.81
C HIS A 708 -37.38 18.26 33.78
N PRO A 709 -37.36 16.99 33.34
CA PRO A 709 -36.96 15.86 34.16
C PRO A 709 -35.50 15.99 34.63
N ILE A 710 -35.31 15.75 35.93
CA ILE A 710 -33.99 15.77 36.59
C ILE A 710 -33.66 14.37 37.12
N MET A 711 -32.44 13.94 36.86
CA MET A 711 -31.91 12.64 37.28
C MET A 711 -30.71 12.85 38.20
N LYS A 712 -30.66 12.09 39.30
CA LYS A 712 -29.50 12.02 40.19
C LYS A 712 -28.52 10.98 39.65
N LEU A 713 -27.31 11.41 39.36
CA LEU A 713 -26.17 10.56 39.01
C LEU A 713 -25.19 10.55 40.18
N VAL A 714 -24.88 9.37 40.71
CA VAL A 714 -23.87 9.20 41.77
C VAL A 714 -22.69 8.41 41.21
N LEU A 715 -21.51 9.01 41.20
CA LEU A 715 -20.28 8.38 40.70
C LEU A 715 -19.47 7.78 41.84
N HIS A 716 -19.30 6.46 41.84
CA HIS A 716 -18.55 5.74 42.86
C HIS A 716 -17.11 5.49 42.38
N SER A 717 -16.21 6.39 42.71
CA SER A 717 -14.79 6.29 42.36
C SER A 717 -13.90 6.85 43.47
N LYS A 718 -12.66 6.34 43.55
CA LYS A 718 -11.58 6.92 44.37
C LYS A 718 -10.76 7.97 43.62
N SER A 719 -10.95 8.06 42.30
CA SER A 719 -10.27 8.98 41.39
C SER A 719 -11.22 10.09 40.95
N ASP A 720 -10.67 11.29 40.74
CA ASP A 720 -11.35 12.44 40.13
C ASP A 720 -11.10 12.54 38.62
N ASP A 721 -10.53 11.49 38.02
CA ASP A 721 -10.31 11.36 36.58
C ASP A 721 -11.33 10.41 35.94
N ILE A 722 -12.62 10.75 36.06
CA ILE A 722 -13.71 9.94 35.50
C ILE A 722 -14.08 10.50 34.12
N ALA A 723 -14.04 9.64 33.11
CA ALA A 723 -14.63 9.93 31.80
C ALA A 723 -16.12 9.55 31.78
N LEU A 724 -16.96 10.45 31.29
CA LEU A 724 -18.40 10.28 31.11
C LEU A 724 -18.83 10.65 29.68
N PHE A 725 -19.78 9.88 29.16
CA PHE A 725 -20.50 10.20 27.94
C PHE A 725 -22.00 10.08 28.19
N MET A 726 -22.74 11.08 27.77
CA MET A 726 -24.20 11.09 27.83
C MET A 726 -24.77 11.33 26.44
N GLU A 727 -25.71 10.49 26.04
CA GLU A 727 -26.42 10.57 24.78
C GLU A 727 -27.92 10.71 25.04
N LEU A 728 -28.53 11.76 24.52
CA LEU A 728 -29.97 11.98 24.60
C LEU A 728 -30.59 11.89 23.20
N LYS A 729 -31.58 11.02 23.06
CA LYS A 729 -32.33 10.75 21.83
C LYS A 729 -33.82 11.02 22.06
N ALA A 730 -34.47 11.68 21.11
CA ALA A 730 -35.90 11.95 21.10
C ALA A 730 -36.44 12.06 19.67
N PRO A 731 -37.76 12.03 19.45
CA PRO A 731 -38.34 12.35 18.15
C PRO A 731 -37.83 13.68 17.59
N LYS A 732 -37.60 13.75 16.27
CA LYS A 732 -36.93 14.87 15.59
C LYS A 732 -37.60 16.23 15.78
N GLN A 733 -38.89 16.25 16.09
CA GLN A 733 -39.65 17.47 16.37
C GLN A 733 -39.19 18.18 17.65
N PHE A 734 -38.54 17.49 18.58
CA PHE A 734 -38.06 18.08 19.82
C PHE A 734 -36.63 18.58 19.64
N CYS A 735 -36.40 19.86 19.89
CA CYS A 735 -35.07 20.41 20.06
C CYS A 735 -34.62 20.19 21.51
N ILE A 736 -33.57 19.40 21.73
CA ILE A 736 -33.20 18.87 23.04
C ILE A 736 -31.78 19.29 23.45
N ALA A 737 -31.54 19.38 24.76
CA ALA A 737 -30.25 19.65 25.37
C ALA A 737 -30.06 18.87 26.68
N LEU A 738 -28.81 18.58 27.01
CA LEU A 738 -28.39 18.02 28.30
C LEU A 738 -27.64 19.07 29.11
N GLU A 739 -27.89 19.08 30.41
CA GLU A 739 -27.14 19.87 31.39
C GLU A 739 -26.79 18.97 32.59
N MET A 740 -25.55 19.05 33.05
CA MET A 740 -25.05 18.33 34.23
C MET A 740 -24.49 19.34 35.23
N LYS A 741 -25.01 19.30 36.45
CA LYS A 741 -24.61 20.19 37.55
C LYS A 741 -24.17 19.38 38.76
N GLN A 742 -23.04 19.73 39.36
CA GLN A 742 -22.58 19.11 40.60
C GLN A 742 -23.50 19.53 41.76
N HIS A 743 -23.93 18.56 42.57
CA HIS A 743 -24.75 18.80 43.75
C HIS A 743 -23.99 18.60 45.05
N LEU A 744 -23.33 17.46 45.20
CA LEU A 744 -22.56 17.12 46.40
C LEU A 744 -21.25 16.45 45.95
N SER A 745 -20.13 16.87 46.51
CA SER A 745 -18.87 16.13 46.40
C SER A 745 -18.09 16.33 47.69
N ASP A 746 -17.57 15.23 48.23
CA ASP A 746 -16.67 15.26 49.39
C ASP A 746 -15.22 15.63 48.98
N ARG A 747 -15.02 16.06 47.71
CA ARG A 747 -13.73 16.36 47.10
C ARG A 747 -13.59 17.85 46.82
N THR A 748 -12.37 18.34 46.81
CA THR A 748 -12.03 19.78 46.70
C THR A 748 -12.17 20.35 45.27
N VAL A 749 -12.40 19.50 44.27
CA VAL A 749 -12.50 19.92 42.86
C VAL A 749 -13.97 20.16 42.49
N PHE A 750 -14.32 21.42 42.30
CA PHE A 750 -15.65 21.83 41.84
C PHE A 750 -15.76 21.72 40.32
N LEU A 751 -16.83 21.08 39.83
CA LEU A 751 -17.17 21.03 38.42
C LEU A 751 -18.29 22.02 38.15
N GLU A 752 -17.98 23.09 37.40
CA GLU A 752 -19.00 23.99 36.86
C GLU A 752 -20.06 23.24 36.05
N THR A 753 -21.27 23.80 35.99
CA THR A 753 -22.33 23.27 35.14
C THR A 753 -21.83 23.04 33.71
N LYS A 754 -21.98 21.81 33.21
CA LYS A 754 -21.64 21.44 31.84
C LYS A 754 -22.89 21.20 31.03
N SER A 755 -22.88 21.59 29.77
CA SER A 755 -24.02 21.45 28.87
C SER A 755 -23.58 20.87 27.53
N SER A 756 -24.50 20.17 26.86
CA SER A 756 -24.33 19.74 25.46
C SER A 756 -24.29 20.90 24.45
N GLY A 757 -24.49 22.14 24.90
CA GLY A 757 -24.51 23.33 24.07
C GLY A 757 -25.91 23.67 23.58
N ALA A 758 -26.01 24.22 22.36
CA ALA A 758 -27.29 24.61 21.77
C ALA A 758 -28.27 23.44 21.68
N TYR A 759 -29.58 23.73 21.77
CA TYR A 759 -30.63 22.74 21.60
C TYR A 759 -30.65 22.19 20.17
N ARG A 760 -30.80 20.87 20.02
CA ARG A 760 -30.70 20.20 18.72
C ARG A 760 -31.88 19.28 18.44
N PRO A 761 -32.37 19.21 17.19
CA PRO A 761 -33.46 18.31 16.83
C PRO A 761 -33.12 16.83 17.08
N GLY A 762 -33.83 16.20 18.01
CA GLY A 762 -33.87 14.75 18.26
C GLY A 762 -32.59 14.07 18.78
N TYR A 763 -31.42 14.71 18.70
CA TYR A 763 -30.15 14.10 19.12
C TYR A 763 -29.19 15.13 19.70
N THR A 764 -28.64 14.83 20.88
CA THR A 764 -27.51 15.57 21.45
C THR A 764 -26.63 14.68 22.31
N VAL A 765 -25.39 15.10 22.53
CA VAL A 765 -24.41 14.39 23.35
C VAL A 765 -23.65 15.34 24.27
N LEU A 766 -23.19 14.81 25.40
CA LEU A 766 -22.29 15.50 26.33
C LEU A 766 -21.16 14.55 26.72
N THR A 767 -19.94 14.87 26.30
CA THR A 767 -18.70 14.16 26.63
C THR A 767 -17.93 14.96 27.67
N LEU A 768 -17.52 14.32 28.77
CA LEU A 768 -16.78 14.94 29.84
C LEU A 768 -15.59 14.06 30.23
N GLU A 769 -14.44 14.68 30.43
CA GLU A 769 -13.23 14.07 30.96
C GLU A 769 -12.89 14.72 32.30
N LYS A 770 -12.10 14.03 33.13
CA LYS A 770 -11.67 14.55 34.44
C LYS A 770 -12.83 14.95 35.35
N VAL A 771 -13.90 14.17 35.36
CA VAL A 771 -15.07 14.39 36.22
C VAL A 771 -14.75 13.89 37.64
N PRO A 772 -14.88 14.73 38.68
CA PRO A 772 -14.70 14.30 40.05
C PRO A 772 -15.69 13.24 40.51
N ALA A 773 -15.34 12.45 41.52
CA ALA A 773 -16.32 11.61 42.18
C ALA A 773 -17.35 12.47 42.94
N GLY A 774 -18.63 12.09 42.89
CA GLY A 774 -19.69 12.86 43.56
C GLY A 774 -21.10 12.59 43.05
N THR A 775 -22.02 13.40 43.54
CA THR A 775 -23.44 13.43 43.15
C THR A 775 -23.70 14.60 42.22
N TYR A 776 -24.35 14.32 41.11
CA TYR A 776 -24.67 15.25 40.04
C TYR A 776 -26.15 15.19 39.70
N TYR A 777 -26.70 16.32 39.26
CA TYR A 777 -28.01 16.38 38.64
C TYR A 777 -27.87 16.54 37.14
N ILE A 778 -28.54 15.66 36.41
CA ILE A 778 -28.65 15.69 34.95
C ILE A 778 -30.05 16.17 34.62
N LYS A 779 -30.14 17.20 33.79
CA LYS A 779 -31.39 17.74 33.27
C LYS A 779 -31.48 17.44 31.79
N ALA A 780 -32.53 16.74 31.37
CA ALA A 780 -32.87 16.52 29.97
C ALA A 780 -33.99 17.47 29.57
N SER A 781 -33.68 18.50 28.79
CA SER A 781 -34.61 19.59 28.47
C SER A 781 -34.97 19.65 26.99
N THR A 782 -36.18 20.15 26.71
CA THR A 782 -36.62 20.62 25.39
C THR A 782 -36.47 22.14 25.30
N TYR A 783 -36.32 22.67 24.09
CA TYR A 783 -36.25 24.11 23.85
C TYR A 783 -37.60 24.79 24.11
N THR A 784 -38.68 24.15 23.65
CA THR A 784 -40.04 24.63 23.85
C THR A 784 -40.55 24.13 25.20
N ALA A 785 -40.98 25.06 26.05
CA ALA A 785 -41.61 24.73 27.32
C ALA A 785 -42.96 24.01 27.08
N GLY A 786 -43.25 23.01 27.92
CA GLY A 786 -44.50 22.25 27.83
C GLY A 786 -44.54 21.15 26.77
N ASP A 787 -43.42 20.87 26.08
CA ASP A 787 -43.32 19.73 25.16
C ASP A 787 -43.64 18.40 25.86
N LYS A 788 -44.42 17.56 25.17
CA LYS A 788 -44.80 16.21 25.64
C LYS A 788 -44.25 15.16 24.69
N GLY A 789 -43.42 14.26 25.20
CA GLY A 789 -42.88 13.20 24.36
C GLY A 789 -41.85 12.32 25.06
N PRO A 790 -41.54 11.16 24.45
CA PRO A 790 -40.55 10.24 24.97
C PRO A 790 -39.12 10.68 24.66
N PHE A 791 -38.20 10.29 25.54
CA PHE A 791 -36.76 10.37 25.31
C PHE A 791 -36.03 9.12 25.82
N ILE A 792 -34.84 8.92 25.28
CA ILE A 792 -33.89 7.89 25.70
C ILE A 792 -32.62 8.60 26.13
N LEU A 793 -32.17 8.36 27.36
CA LEU A 793 -30.89 8.85 27.87
C LEU A 793 -29.98 7.65 28.12
N ARG A 794 -28.83 7.62 27.45
CA ARG A 794 -27.75 6.68 27.70
C ARG A 794 -26.61 7.41 28.39
N ILE A 795 -26.05 6.78 29.43
CA ILE A 795 -24.88 7.27 30.16
C ILE A 795 -23.84 6.16 30.15
N ASP A 796 -22.66 6.48 29.64
CA ASP A 796 -21.48 5.64 29.68
C ASP A 796 -20.45 6.26 30.62
N SER A 797 -19.79 5.43 31.43
CA SER A 797 -18.83 5.86 32.43
C SER A 797 -17.64 4.92 32.50
N SER A 798 -16.48 5.50 32.82
CA SER A 798 -15.27 4.76 33.19
C SER A 798 -15.36 4.11 34.58
N CYS A 799 -16.29 4.56 35.44
CA CYS A 799 -16.50 4.03 36.80
C CYS A 799 -17.94 3.53 37.04
N LYS A 800 -18.14 2.81 38.15
CA LYS A 800 -19.50 2.42 38.60
C LYS A 800 -20.29 3.67 39.00
N PHE A 801 -21.57 3.68 38.65
CA PHE A 801 -22.48 4.77 38.98
C PHE A 801 -23.89 4.29 39.26
N GLU A 802 -24.62 5.07 40.04
CA GLU A 802 -26.05 4.93 40.28
C GLU A 802 -26.79 6.07 39.57
N LEU A 803 -27.98 5.76 39.05
CA LEU A 803 -28.82 6.72 38.33
C LEU A 803 -30.27 6.54 38.78
N GLU A 804 -30.84 7.60 39.33
CA GLU A 804 -32.21 7.66 39.86
C GLU A 804 -32.95 8.87 39.27
N THR A 805 -34.21 8.70 38.88
CA THR A 805 -35.06 9.82 38.43
C THR A 805 -35.66 10.50 39.65
N ILE A 806 -35.46 11.82 39.78
CA ILE A 806 -36.03 12.60 40.89
C ILE A 806 -37.27 13.33 40.39
N LYS A 807 -38.35 13.30 41.18
CA LYS A 807 -39.46 14.24 41.05
C LYS A 807 -39.18 15.43 41.95
N ILE A 808 -38.95 16.62 41.38
CA ILE A 808 -38.66 17.87 42.12
C ILE A 808 -39.83 18.86 42.06
#